data_AF-A0A316QL95-F1
#
_entry.id   AF-A0A316QL95-F1
#
_cell.length_a   1.000
_cell.length_b   1.000
_cell.length_c   1.000
_cell.angle_alpha   90.00
_cell.angle_beta   90.00
_cell.angle_gamma   90.00
#
_symmetry.space_group_name_H-M   'P 1'
#
loop_
_entity.id
_entity.type
_entity.pdbx_description
1 polymer ?
#
loop_
_entity_poly.entity_id
_entity_poly.type
_entity_poly.pdbx_seq_one_letter_code
_entity_poly.pdbx_strand_id
1 'polypeptide(L)'
;MNGKRKCVYIALTVVLTAVFLLIGVLVFEKSYLRIWEACKDLGNSAKYYFCEIFGIEHSTNVTVGNNSNVIEGGGESIMPDTPQEFGTKAWIYLKLLINGKNITAWTELIGQKTTTAARFLALAIPFFLLLGFAVKKLYGRRNTKHNRDTLPLKIFKRVSAVTYQPLKRFIIGYIEFLKNYETIVKAWLILWTFHLNLATIVIEFIAYYLYFAVSYKLSTVYVQICKLVVDLQVVLKHFPWWSLGGVGWILFCRWREKLAAGLLRHNEARNCGFIKELPIVIMICGSMGKKKTTAGTDMALSQTVMLRQEAFSRLQKTDMKFPFFPWICFEDDIKANMESGRVYNLASIKTWIAEKQKAYDSHHSDKVILYGYESKKYGLYYDDCLKRQYIFEVLETYAKLYFIYVIESSLLVANYSIREDDILLNAGNFPLRSYDFFPKKPAAQSRYAHILDFDVLRLGKKVITNNPKAGSFEFGVVVITEVGKERKNNLELTDVKGKAKETNQKNDLFNVWLKMCRHAATVDNYPFIKVITDEQRAESWGADARDLCDILTIVGSGKPKLALPFYTIEDMIACIAFSRFMRLYYDFRYRRGDNTLLVYLLKSVVGWIYKRNERLYNRFGYSVLSIEKERGTQDGKIEKKRYYLADYKIYRDRFSTDCFSDYFNDLALKTKVGLRDYLKYRTSKASVEELKAQNSYFINGLYGNAENSRGEGRSA
;
A
#
# COMPACT_ATOMS: atom_id res chain seq x y z
N MET A 1 -11.68 3.36 29.49
CA MET A 1 -12.13 4.77 29.46
C MET A 1 -12.62 5.14 30.86
N ASN A 2 -12.17 6.26 31.46
CA ASN A 2 -12.52 6.62 32.85
C ASN A 2 -14.04 6.85 33.01
N GLY A 3 -14.69 6.19 33.98
CA GLY A 3 -16.17 6.16 34.11
C GLY A 3 -16.84 7.54 34.10
N LYS A 4 -16.27 8.52 34.80
CA LYS A 4 -16.76 9.91 34.85
C LYS A 4 -16.80 10.60 33.48
N ARG A 5 -15.81 10.33 32.60
CA ARG A 5 -15.78 10.92 31.25
C ARG A 5 -16.83 10.30 30.33
N LYS A 6 -17.16 9.01 30.54
CA LYS A 6 -18.21 8.32 29.78
C LYS A 6 -19.57 8.96 30.03
N CYS A 7 -19.91 9.27 31.28
CA CYS A 7 -21.17 9.94 31.62
C CYS A 7 -21.29 11.33 30.97
N VAL A 8 -20.23 12.13 30.99
CA VAL A 8 -20.21 13.45 30.33
C VAL A 8 -20.40 13.33 28.82
N TYR A 9 -19.77 12.34 28.17
CA TYR A 9 -19.96 12.11 26.75
C TYR A 9 -21.39 11.69 26.41
N ILE A 10 -22.00 10.81 27.21
CA ILE A 10 -23.40 10.42 27.03
C ILE A 10 -24.33 11.63 27.16
N ALA A 11 -24.17 12.43 28.22
CA ALA A 11 -24.98 13.63 28.43
C ALA A 11 -24.85 14.61 27.26
N LEU A 12 -23.63 14.85 26.79
CA LEU A 12 -23.37 15.70 25.62
C LEU A 12 -24.06 15.16 24.35
N THR A 13 -24.01 13.85 24.12
CA THR A 13 -24.67 13.22 22.97
C THR A 13 -26.19 13.35 23.02
N VAL A 14 -26.80 13.20 24.21
CA VAL A 14 -28.25 13.41 24.39
C VAL A 14 -28.64 14.85 24.08
N VAL A 15 -27.91 15.82 24.64
CA VAL A 15 -28.14 17.25 24.39
C VAL A 15 -28.02 17.58 22.90
N LEU A 16 -26.97 17.09 22.24
CA LEU A 16 -26.78 17.31 20.79
C LEU A 16 -27.90 16.69 19.96
N THR A 17 -28.38 15.51 20.33
CA THR A 17 -29.49 14.85 19.64
C THR A 17 -30.78 15.66 19.77
N ALA A 18 -31.08 16.17 20.98
CA ALA A 18 -32.24 17.03 21.20
C ALA A 18 -32.13 18.33 20.38
N VAL A 19 -30.94 18.94 20.31
CA VAL A 19 -30.69 20.13 19.48
C VAL A 19 -30.90 19.83 18.00
N PHE A 20 -30.43 18.69 17.49
CA PHE A 20 -30.66 18.31 16.08
C PHE A 20 -32.15 18.13 15.77
N LEU A 21 -32.91 17.49 16.66
CA LEU A 21 -34.35 17.36 16.50
C LEU A 21 -35.07 18.72 16.51
N LEU A 22 -34.71 19.61 17.44
CA LEU A 22 -35.28 20.95 17.52
C LEU A 22 -34.97 21.78 16.27
N ILE A 23 -33.75 21.70 15.74
CA ILE A 23 -33.37 22.35 14.49
C ILE A 23 -34.22 21.81 13.32
N GLY A 24 -34.45 20.50 13.28
CA GLY A 24 -35.34 19.87 12.31
C GLY A 24 -36.73 20.50 12.28
N VAL A 25 -37.35 20.67 13.46
CA VAL A 25 -38.70 21.22 13.58
C VAL A 25 -38.72 22.73 13.28
N LEU A 26 -37.78 23.51 13.82
CA LEU A 26 -37.84 24.97 13.77
C LEU A 26 -37.28 25.58 12.48
N VAL A 27 -36.31 24.91 11.84
CA VAL A 27 -35.59 25.47 10.67
C VAL A 27 -35.93 24.70 9.39
N PHE A 28 -36.13 23.38 9.48
CA PHE A 28 -36.32 22.50 8.34
C PHE A 28 -37.76 21.97 8.21
N GLU A 29 -38.76 22.68 8.74
CA GLU A 29 -40.18 22.30 8.62
C GLU A 29 -40.59 22.07 7.15
N LYS A 30 -40.19 22.99 6.25
CA LYS A 30 -40.47 22.89 4.81
C LYS A 30 -39.85 21.65 4.17
N SER A 31 -38.73 21.16 4.70
CA SER A 31 -38.09 19.93 4.21
C SER A 31 -38.98 18.71 4.45
N TYR A 32 -39.65 18.63 5.60
CA TYR A 32 -40.59 17.54 5.89
C TYR A 32 -41.86 17.59 5.05
N LEU A 33 -42.40 18.79 4.82
CA LEU A 33 -43.53 18.98 3.91
C LEU A 33 -43.17 18.56 2.47
N ARG A 34 -41.95 18.89 2.04
CA ARG A 34 -41.43 18.51 0.72
C ARG A 34 -41.21 17.01 0.59
N ILE A 35 -40.75 16.33 1.65
CA ILE A 35 -40.65 14.85 1.68
C ILE A 35 -42.03 14.22 1.54
N TRP A 36 -43.04 14.73 2.27
CA TRP A 36 -44.41 14.24 2.17
C TRP A 36 -44.96 14.36 0.75
N GLU A 37 -44.70 15.48 0.09
CA GLU A 37 -45.03 15.68 -1.33
C GLU A 37 -44.32 14.66 -2.23
N ALA A 38 -43.01 14.44 -2.06
CA ALA A 38 -42.26 13.45 -2.83
C ALA A 38 -42.78 12.01 -2.64
N CYS A 39 -43.21 11.65 -1.43
CA CYS A 39 -43.85 10.35 -1.16
C CYS A 39 -45.20 10.20 -1.88
N LYS A 40 -46.00 11.28 -1.93
CA LYS A 40 -47.26 11.31 -2.69
C LYS A 40 -47.00 11.19 -4.19
N ASP A 41 -46.00 11.89 -4.68
CA ASP A 41 -45.50 11.84 -6.05
C ASP A 41 -45.07 10.42 -6.43
N LEU A 42 -44.30 9.74 -5.58
CA LEU A 42 -43.92 8.34 -5.75
C LEU A 42 -45.13 7.40 -5.82
N GLY A 43 -46.09 7.54 -4.91
CA GLY A 43 -47.29 6.71 -4.88
C GLY A 43 -48.15 6.88 -6.14
N ASN A 44 -48.33 8.12 -6.59
CA ASN A 44 -49.08 8.44 -7.80
C ASN A 44 -48.37 7.92 -9.06
N SER A 45 -47.06 8.08 -9.16
CA SER A 45 -46.26 7.53 -10.26
C SER A 45 -46.25 6.02 -10.29
N ALA A 46 -46.15 5.34 -9.15
CA ALA A 46 -46.19 3.89 -9.08
C ALA A 46 -47.56 3.33 -9.52
N LYS A 47 -48.66 4.00 -9.10
CA LYS A 47 -50.01 3.67 -9.55
C LYS A 47 -50.16 3.89 -11.05
N TYR A 48 -49.69 5.02 -11.58
CA TYR A 48 -49.71 5.32 -13.01
C TYR A 48 -48.92 4.29 -13.82
N TYR A 49 -47.69 3.99 -13.39
CA TYR A 49 -46.82 2.99 -14.01
C TYR A 49 -47.48 1.60 -14.08
N PHE A 50 -48.09 1.16 -12.98
CA PHE A 50 -48.78 -0.12 -12.93
C PHE A 50 -50.00 -0.13 -13.86
N CYS A 51 -50.89 0.85 -13.74
CA CYS A 51 -52.13 0.84 -14.51
C CYS A 51 -51.90 0.98 -16.03
N GLU A 52 -50.90 1.76 -16.47
CA GLU A 52 -50.52 1.84 -17.89
C GLU A 52 -49.91 0.53 -18.43
N ILE A 53 -49.04 -0.15 -17.66
CA ILE A 53 -48.46 -1.44 -18.09
C ILE A 53 -49.54 -2.51 -18.23
N PHE A 54 -50.55 -2.49 -17.35
CA PHE A 54 -51.64 -3.47 -17.36
C PHE A 54 -52.88 -3.01 -18.16
N GLY A 55 -52.83 -1.85 -18.82
CA GLY A 55 -53.94 -1.34 -19.65
C GLY A 55 -55.23 -1.05 -18.87
N ILE A 56 -55.14 -0.75 -17.57
CA ILE A 56 -56.27 -0.47 -16.69
C ILE A 56 -56.65 1.00 -16.82
N GLU A 57 -57.91 1.30 -17.17
CA GLU A 57 -58.40 2.68 -17.21
C GLU A 57 -58.22 3.36 -15.84
N HIS A 58 -57.53 4.49 -15.85
CA HIS A 58 -57.25 5.24 -14.64
C HIS A 58 -57.40 6.75 -14.85
N SER A 59 -57.93 7.45 -13.83
CA SER A 59 -57.97 8.92 -13.75
C SER A 59 -56.90 9.46 -12.79
N THR A 60 -55.72 8.82 -12.77
CA THR A 60 -54.66 9.18 -11.82
C THR A 60 -53.94 10.46 -12.26
N ASN A 61 -54.14 11.55 -11.52
CA ASN A 61 -53.38 12.80 -11.72
C ASN A 61 -51.94 12.65 -11.23
N VAL A 62 -50.98 12.53 -12.16
CA VAL A 62 -49.56 12.44 -11.81
C VAL A 62 -49.01 13.82 -11.48
N THR A 63 -48.78 14.06 -10.19
CA THR A 63 -48.31 15.34 -9.64
C THR A 63 -46.81 15.58 -9.83
N VAL A 64 -46.04 14.55 -10.18
CA VAL A 64 -44.58 14.61 -10.40
C VAL A 64 -44.19 15.53 -11.55
N GLY A 65 -45.05 15.65 -12.56
CA GLY A 65 -44.84 16.52 -13.73
C GLY A 65 -45.06 18.01 -13.48
N ASN A 66 -45.59 18.38 -12.31
CA ASN A 66 -45.86 19.77 -11.94
C ASN A 66 -44.79 20.31 -10.98
N ASN A 67 -44.71 21.63 -10.86
CA ASN A 67 -43.92 22.28 -9.82
C ASN A 67 -44.41 21.88 -8.41
N SER A 68 -43.54 22.02 -7.42
CA SER A 68 -43.88 21.72 -6.03
C SER A 68 -44.75 22.81 -5.41
N ASN A 69 -45.84 22.41 -4.79
CA ASN A 69 -46.72 23.32 -4.05
C ASN A 69 -46.06 23.86 -2.78
N VAL A 70 -45.15 23.09 -2.19
CA VAL A 70 -44.36 23.49 -1.01
C VAL A 70 -43.33 24.57 -1.37
N ILE A 71 -42.91 24.62 -2.64
CA ILE A 71 -41.99 25.62 -3.19
C ILE A 71 -42.74 26.91 -3.55
N GLU A 72 -43.93 26.84 -4.14
CA GLU A 72 -44.71 28.02 -4.59
C GLU A 72 -45.31 28.86 -3.44
N GLY A 73 -45.62 28.24 -2.29
CA GLY A 73 -46.16 28.95 -1.11
C GLY A 73 -45.19 29.93 -0.42
N GLY A 74 -43.98 30.14 -0.95
CA GLY A 74 -42.94 30.99 -0.36
C GLY A 74 -42.67 32.33 -1.07
N GLY A 75 -43.31 32.62 -2.20
CA GLY A 75 -43.08 33.82 -3.02
C GLY A 75 -41.91 33.64 -4.00
N GLU A 76 -42.21 33.86 -5.29
CA GLU A 76 -41.37 33.78 -6.50
C GLU A 76 -40.53 32.49 -6.65
N SER A 77 -40.88 31.66 -7.64
CA SER A 77 -40.07 30.53 -8.07
C SER A 77 -38.67 31.03 -8.49
N ILE A 78 -37.63 30.49 -7.84
CA ILE A 78 -36.23 30.88 -8.08
C ILE A 78 -35.82 30.63 -9.53
N MET A 79 -36.44 29.63 -10.16
CA MET A 79 -36.29 29.36 -11.59
C MET A 79 -37.59 29.66 -12.33
N PRO A 80 -37.50 30.16 -13.57
CA PRO A 80 -38.65 30.31 -14.45
C PRO A 80 -39.32 28.97 -14.74
N ASP A 81 -40.63 28.99 -14.94
CA ASP A 81 -41.43 27.77 -15.14
C ASP A 81 -41.22 27.14 -16.53
N THR A 82 -40.63 27.88 -17.47
CA THR A 82 -40.34 27.39 -18.82
C THR A 82 -38.85 27.49 -19.19
N PRO A 83 -38.31 26.53 -19.96
CA PRO A 83 -36.93 26.58 -20.46
C PRO A 83 -36.62 27.84 -21.29
N GLN A 84 -37.62 28.34 -22.01
CA GLN A 84 -37.50 29.52 -22.87
C GLN A 84 -37.29 30.79 -22.02
N GLU A 85 -38.11 30.96 -20.98
CA GLU A 85 -37.99 32.08 -20.06
C GLU A 85 -36.68 32.03 -19.26
N PHE A 86 -36.22 30.82 -18.89
CA PHE A 86 -34.87 30.62 -18.35
C PHE A 86 -33.78 31.07 -19.32
N GLY A 87 -33.85 30.67 -20.59
CA GLY A 87 -32.91 31.12 -21.62
C GLY A 87 -32.87 32.64 -21.74
N THR A 88 -34.02 33.30 -21.74
CA THR A 88 -34.12 34.77 -21.82
C THR A 88 -33.52 35.45 -20.59
N LYS A 89 -33.87 35.02 -19.38
CA LYS A 89 -33.33 35.58 -18.13
C LYS A 89 -31.84 35.29 -17.95
N ALA A 90 -31.39 34.09 -18.30
CA ALA A 90 -29.97 33.72 -18.31
C ALA A 90 -29.18 34.57 -19.30
N TRP A 91 -29.73 34.84 -20.49
CA TRP A 91 -29.11 35.72 -21.47
C TRP A 91 -29.02 37.18 -20.98
N ILE A 92 -30.08 37.69 -20.35
CA ILE A 92 -30.07 39.01 -19.70
C ILE A 92 -28.98 39.07 -18.61
N TYR A 93 -28.85 38.01 -17.80
CA TYR A 93 -27.80 37.89 -16.79
C TYR A 93 -26.39 37.83 -17.38
N LEU A 94 -26.17 37.02 -18.42
CA LEU A 94 -24.88 36.96 -19.12
C LEU A 94 -24.54 38.31 -19.78
N LYS A 95 -25.54 39.01 -20.33
CA LYS A 95 -25.37 40.35 -20.88
C LYS A 95 -25.00 41.37 -19.78
N LEU A 96 -25.48 41.21 -18.55
CA LEU A 96 -25.05 42.01 -17.40
C LEU A 96 -23.58 41.78 -17.04
N LEU A 97 -23.01 40.59 -17.27
CA LEU A 97 -21.57 40.33 -17.05
C LEU A 97 -20.68 41.03 -18.07
N ILE A 98 -21.19 41.27 -19.29
CA ILE A 98 -20.46 41.91 -20.40
C ILE A 98 -20.79 43.41 -20.49
N ASN A 99 -21.78 43.90 -19.75
CA ASN A 99 -22.17 45.31 -19.75
C ASN A 99 -21.05 46.19 -19.18
N GLY A 100 -20.57 47.13 -19.99
CA GLY A 100 -19.50 48.06 -19.62
C GLY A 100 -19.75 48.77 -18.29
N LYS A 101 -20.99 49.17 -17.98
CA LYS A 101 -21.34 49.82 -16.69
C LYS A 101 -21.17 48.89 -15.48
N ASN A 102 -21.49 47.61 -15.64
CA ASN A 102 -21.32 46.62 -14.58
C ASN A 102 -19.86 46.22 -14.42
N ILE A 103 -19.13 46.10 -15.52
CA ILE A 103 -17.68 45.86 -15.49
C ILE A 103 -17.00 47.03 -14.78
N THR A 104 -17.33 48.28 -15.11
CA THR A 104 -16.76 49.46 -14.41
C THR A 104 -17.10 49.44 -12.93
N ALA A 105 -18.36 49.20 -12.55
CA ALA A 105 -18.78 49.12 -11.15
C ALA A 105 -18.08 47.96 -10.40
N TRP A 106 -17.91 46.81 -11.04
CA TRP A 106 -17.22 45.66 -10.48
C TRP A 106 -15.72 45.92 -10.33
N THR A 107 -15.07 46.52 -11.33
CA THR A 107 -13.66 46.92 -11.24
C THR A 107 -13.43 48.00 -10.19
N GLU A 108 -14.38 48.92 -10.00
CA GLU A 108 -14.34 49.92 -8.94
C GLU A 108 -14.48 49.28 -7.56
N LEU A 109 -15.40 48.33 -7.40
CA LEU A 109 -15.58 47.60 -6.14
C LEU A 109 -14.36 46.72 -5.80
N ILE A 110 -13.75 46.07 -6.81
CA ILE A 110 -12.45 45.41 -6.65
C ILE A 110 -11.36 46.43 -6.31
N GLY A 111 -11.34 47.59 -6.94
CA GLY A 111 -10.45 48.70 -6.63
C GLY A 111 -10.55 49.13 -5.17
N GLN A 112 -11.77 49.31 -4.66
CA GLN A 112 -12.02 49.66 -3.27
C GLN A 112 -11.60 48.55 -2.30
N LYS A 113 -11.88 47.27 -2.62
CA LYS A 113 -11.46 46.13 -1.80
C LYS A 113 -9.95 45.92 -1.84
N THR A 114 -9.30 46.08 -2.99
CA THR A 114 -7.85 45.99 -3.13
C THR A 114 -7.16 47.15 -2.44
N THR A 115 -7.70 48.36 -2.48
CA THR A 115 -7.20 49.53 -1.71
C THR A 115 -7.30 49.27 -0.21
N THR A 116 -8.39 48.67 0.25
CA THR A 116 -8.55 48.26 1.66
C THR A 116 -7.51 47.21 2.06
N ALA A 117 -7.33 46.18 1.22
CA ALA A 117 -6.30 45.17 1.43
C ALA A 117 -4.88 45.75 1.37
N ALA A 118 -4.62 46.70 0.48
CA ALA A 118 -3.35 47.41 0.35
C ALA A 118 -3.06 48.28 1.57
N ARG A 119 -4.05 49.01 2.11
CA ARG A 119 -3.92 49.74 3.37
C ARG A 119 -3.57 48.81 4.53
N PHE A 120 -4.24 47.65 4.60
CA PHE A 120 -3.91 46.62 5.60
C PHE A 120 -2.47 46.09 5.42
N LEU A 121 -2.06 45.78 4.19
CA LEU A 121 -0.69 45.34 3.90
C LEU A 121 0.35 46.43 4.19
N ALA A 122 0.05 47.69 3.90
CA ALA A 122 0.92 48.83 4.18
C ALA A 122 1.14 49.03 5.69
N LEU A 123 0.16 48.69 6.53
CA LEU A 123 0.32 48.68 7.99
C LEU A 123 1.00 47.39 8.50
N ALA A 124 0.67 46.24 7.90
CA ALA A 124 1.18 44.94 8.32
C ALA A 124 2.67 44.73 7.96
N ILE A 125 3.10 45.18 6.78
CA ILE A 125 4.48 44.98 6.29
C ILE A 125 5.51 45.62 7.24
N PRO A 126 5.40 46.91 7.63
CA PRO A 126 6.32 47.51 8.60
C PRO A 126 6.32 46.78 9.95
N PHE A 127 5.14 46.36 10.43
CA PHE A 127 5.03 45.59 11.67
C PHE A 127 5.78 44.26 11.60
N PHE A 128 5.58 43.47 10.53
CA PHE A 128 6.29 42.19 10.35
C PHE A 128 7.79 42.38 10.10
N LEU A 129 8.20 43.45 9.41
CA LEU A 129 9.61 43.80 9.25
C LEU A 129 10.24 44.14 10.61
N LEU A 130 9.61 45.02 11.40
CA LEU A 130 10.05 45.37 12.76
C LEU A 130 10.12 44.14 13.67
N LEU A 131 9.10 43.28 13.63
CA LEU A 131 9.11 41.99 14.34
C LEU A 131 10.29 41.12 13.90
N GLY A 132 10.56 41.03 12.60
CA GLY A 132 11.70 40.31 12.04
C GLY A 132 13.04 40.85 12.53
N PHE A 133 13.22 42.18 12.57
CA PHE A 133 14.42 42.82 13.12
C PHE A 133 14.55 42.60 14.64
N ALA A 134 13.46 42.73 15.39
CA ALA A 134 13.43 42.49 16.83
C ALA A 134 13.81 41.04 17.17
N VAL A 135 13.25 40.07 16.45
CA VAL A 135 13.61 38.65 16.54
C VAL A 135 15.09 38.45 16.22
N LYS A 136 15.60 39.01 15.11
CA LYS A 136 17.02 38.90 14.74
C LYS A 136 17.95 39.47 15.80
N LYS A 137 17.58 40.59 16.43
CA LYS A 137 18.35 41.26 17.50
C LYS A 137 18.30 40.49 18.83
N LEU A 138 17.11 40.03 19.25
CA LEU A 138 16.90 39.28 20.49
C LEU A 138 17.59 37.91 20.45
N TYR A 139 17.57 37.25 19.29
CA TYR A 139 18.10 35.91 19.13
C TYR A 139 19.50 35.84 18.49
N GLY A 140 20.10 36.99 18.17
CA GLY A 140 21.48 37.08 17.70
C GLY A 140 22.53 36.85 18.78
N ARG A 141 22.18 36.97 20.07
CA ARG A 141 23.10 36.79 21.20
C ARG A 141 23.41 35.32 21.47
N ARG A 142 24.69 35.03 21.77
CA ARG A 142 25.14 33.68 22.14
C ARG A 142 24.58 33.27 23.51
N ASN A 143 24.15 32.02 23.64
CA ASN A 143 23.69 31.44 24.90
C ASN A 143 24.08 29.97 25.03
N THR A 144 24.75 29.58 26.11
CA THR A 144 25.23 28.22 26.38
C THR A 144 24.41 27.47 27.44
N LYS A 145 23.26 28.03 27.86
CA LYS A 145 22.34 27.37 28.80
C LYS A 145 21.57 26.23 28.10
N HIS A 146 22.20 25.06 28.00
CA HIS A 146 21.63 23.89 27.33
C HIS A 146 20.34 23.42 28.00
N ASN A 147 19.32 23.13 27.17
CA ASN A 147 18.03 22.55 27.56
C ASN A 147 17.23 23.35 28.61
N ARG A 148 17.49 24.65 28.75
CA ARG A 148 16.66 25.54 29.58
C ARG A 148 15.58 26.21 28.74
N ASP A 149 14.33 26.20 29.20
CA ASP A 149 13.23 26.90 28.54
C ASP A 149 13.25 28.41 28.89
N THR A 150 13.03 29.27 27.89
CA THR A 150 12.84 30.71 28.13
C THR A 150 11.53 31.00 28.87
N LEU A 151 11.46 32.14 29.59
CA LEU A 151 10.26 32.55 30.32
C LEU A 151 8.98 32.58 29.44
N PRO A 152 9.01 33.15 28.20
CA PRO A 152 7.85 33.10 27.31
C PRO A 152 7.40 31.67 26.98
N LEU A 153 8.34 30.75 26.79
CA LEU A 153 8.02 29.34 26.52
C LEU A 153 7.40 28.66 27.74
N LYS A 154 7.90 28.94 28.95
CA LYS A 154 7.32 28.41 30.20
C LYS A 154 5.89 28.90 30.40
N ILE A 155 5.63 30.20 30.21
CA ILE A 155 4.29 30.78 30.31
C ILE A 155 3.37 30.13 29.28
N PHE A 156 3.80 30.05 28.02
CA PHE A 156 3.02 29.41 26.97
C PHE A 156 2.70 27.95 27.29
N LYS A 157 3.66 27.16 27.77
CA LYS A 157 3.43 25.75 28.18
C LYS A 157 2.44 25.63 29.34
N ARG A 158 2.47 26.54 30.32
CA ARG A 158 1.49 26.57 31.42
C ARG A 158 0.09 26.94 30.95
N VAL A 159 -0.03 28.03 30.18
CA VAL A 159 -1.32 28.48 29.63
C VAL A 159 -1.92 27.41 28.72
N SER A 160 -1.11 26.84 27.82
CA SER A 160 -1.57 25.78 26.90
C SER A 160 -2.03 24.52 27.61
N ALA A 161 -1.41 24.15 28.74
CA ALA A 161 -1.80 22.99 29.53
C ALA A 161 -3.20 23.13 30.15
N VAL A 162 -3.67 24.36 30.36
CA VAL A 162 -4.98 24.66 30.97
C VAL A 162 -6.03 25.03 29.92
N THR A 163 -5.65 25.69 28.83
CA THR A 163 -6.60 26.17 27.81
C THR A 163 -6.86 25.12 26.72
N TYR A 164 -5.98 25.01 25.73
CA TYR A 164 -6.26 24.25 24.51
C TYR A 164 -5.99 22.74 24.64
N GLN A 165 -5.02 22.32 25.45
CA GLN A 165 -4.69 20.89 25.61
C GLN A 165 -5.84 20.05 26.21
N PRO A 166 -6.55 20.48 27.28
CA PRO A 166 -7.67 19.72 27.81
C PRO A 166 -8.85 19.70 26.84
N LEU A 167 -9.15 20.82 26.17
CA LEU A 167 -10.16 20.88 25.12
C LEU A 167 -9.84 19.91 23.97
N LYS A 168 -8.59 19.92 23.48
CA LYS A 168 -8.14 19.00 22.45
C LYS A 168 -8.28 17.54 22.87
N ARG A 169 -7.87 17.20 24.10
CA ARG A 169 -8.02 15.84 24.66
C ARG A 169 -9.48 15.45 24.81
N PHE A 170 -10.35 16.39 25.21
CA PHE A 170 -11.78 16.17 25.33
C PHE A 170 -12.43 15.89 23.97
N ILE A 171 -12.15 16.72 22.96
CA ILE A 171 -12.65 16.54 21.58
C ILE A 171 -12.16 15.22 20.98
N ILE A 172 -10.88 14.91 21.09
CA ILE A 172 -10.33 13.63 20.58
C ILE A 172 -11.01 12.45 21.29
N GLY A 173 -11.18 12.52 22.61
CA GLY A 173 -11.86 11.47 23.37
C GLY A 173 -13.35 11.33 23.02
N TYR A 174 -14.05 12.44 22.71
CA TYR A 174 -15.44 12.40 22.26
C TYR A 174 -15.57 11.84 20.84
N ILE A 175 -14.65 12.17 19.94
CA ILE A 175 -14.60 11.56 18.59
C ILE A 175 -14.34 10.05 18.69
N GLU A 176 -13.45 9.62 19.58
CA GLU A 176 -13.19 8.20 19.83
C GLU A 176 -14.41 7.50 20.44
N PHE A 177 -15.12 8.16 21.35
CA PHE A 177 -16.41 7.68 21.86
C PHE A 177 -17.44 7.50 20.72
N LEU A 178 -17.63 8.50 19.85
CA LEU A 178 -18.55 8.41 18.71
C LEU A 178 -18.17 7.30 17.71
N LYS A 179 -16.88 7.02 17.52
CA LYS A 179 -16.42 5.89 16.69
C LYS A 179 -16.80 4.53 17.27
N ASN A 180 -16.84 4.40 18.59
CA ASN A 180 -17.24 3.16 19.25
C ASN A 180 -18.76 2.96 19.21
N TYR A 181 -19.54 4.04 19.13
CA TYR A 181 -21.01 4.02 19.02
C TYR A 181 -21.47 4.56 17.66
N GLU A 182 -20.98 3.92 16.59
CA GLU A 182 -21.19 4.39 15.20
C GLU A 182 -22.69 4.50 14.83
N THR A 183 -23.56 3.70 15.46
CA THR A 183 -25.01 3.72 15.25
C THR A 183 -25.62 5.10 15.53
N ILE A 184 -25.13 5.82 16.54
CA ILE A 184 -25.63 7.16 16.86
C ILE A 184 -25.27 8.14 15.75
N VAL A 185 -24.03 8.07 15.26
CA VAL A 185 -23.57 8.91 14.14
C VAL A 185 -24.37 8.59 12.87
N LYS A 186 -24.65 7.31 12.60
CA LYS A 186 -25.52 6.90 11.47
C LYS A 186 -26.94 7.46 11.62
N ALA A 187 -27.52 7.41 12.82
CA ALA A 187 -28.85 7.98 13.08
C ALA A 187 -28.86 9.50 12.85
N TRP A 188 -27.85 10.22 13.32
CA TRP A 188 -27.71 11.65 13.04
C TRP A 188 -27.53 11.93 11.54
N LEU A 189 -26.73 11.14 10.82
CA LEU A 189 -26.58 11.29 9.38
C LEU A 189 -27.91 11.07 8.64
N ILE A 190 -28.69 10.05 9.03
CA ILE A 190 -30.02 9.80 8.46
C ILE A 190 -30.94 11.00 8.71
N LEU A 191 -31.00 11.47 9.96
CA LEU A 191 -31.80 12.64 10.34
C LEU A 191 -31.42 13.89 9.54
N TRP A 192 -30.12 14.18 9.36
CA TRP A 192 -29.66 15.28 8.53
C TRP A 192 -29.91 15.08 7.03
N THR A 193 -29.98 13.83 6.56
CA THR A 193 -30.35 13.51 5.16
C THR A 193 -31.80 13.94 4.88
N PHE A 194 -32.68 13.82 5.86
CA PHE A 194 -34.05 14.34 5.78
C PHE A 194 -34.11 15.86 5.93
N HIS A 195 -33.39 16.44 6.90
CA HIS A 195 -33.35 17.90 7.07
C HIS A 195 -32.86 18.63 5.82
N LEU A 196 -31.96 18.03 5.05
CA LEU A 196 -31.32 18.67 3.88
C LEU A 196 -31.96 18.32 2.54
N ASN A 197 -33.18 17.77 2.53
CA ASN A 197 -33.90 17.29 1.33
C ASN A 197 -33.14 16.25 0.49
N LEU A 198 -32.05 15.66 0.99
CA LEU A 198 -31.29 14.64 0.25
C LEU A 198 -32.12 13.38 0.03
N ALA A 199 -32.95 13.00 1.02
CA ALA A 199 -33.90 11.90 0.87
C ALA A 199 -34.99 12.21 -0.17
N THR A 200 -35.51 13.44 -0.18
CA THR A 200 -36.49 13.93 -1.16
C THR A 200 -35.98 13.76 -2.59
N ILE A 201 -34.74 14.17 -2.85
CA ILE A 201 -34.12 14.06 -4.18
C ILE A 201 -34.14 12.62 -4.69
N VAL A 202 -33.83 11.65 -3.83
CA VAL A 202 -33.82 10.23 -4.20
C VAL A 202 -35.23 9.70 -4.45
N ILE A 203 -36.19 10.05 -3.59
CA ILE A 203 -37.60 9.64 -3.72
C ILE A 203 -38.20 10.20 -5.01
N GLU A 204 -37.97 11.49 -5.27
CA GLU A 204 -38.47 12.19 -6.46
C GLU A 204 -37.83 11.63 -7.74
N PHE A 205 -36.54 11.28 -7.71
CA PHE A 205 -35.86 10.64 -8.83
C PHE A 205 -36.51 9.29 -9.19
N ILE A 206 -36.84 8.47 -8.19
CA ILE A 206 -37.53 7.19 -8.41
C ILE A 206 -38.96 7.44 -8.91
N ALA A 207 -39.67 8.40 -8.32
CA ALA A 207 -41.02 8.78 -8.73
C ALA A 207 -41.06 9.24 -10.19
N TYR A 208 -40.08 10.04 -10.62
CA TYR A 208 -39.94 10.50 -11.99
C TYR A 208 -39.55 9.37 -12.94
N TYR A 209 -38.64 8.47 -12.53
CA TYR A 209 -38.28 7.30 -13.34
C TYR A 209 -39.50 6.45 -13.68
N LEU A 210 -40.35 6.12 -12.69
CA LEU A 210 -41.58 5.35 -12.90
C LEU A 210 -42.55 6.05 -13.85
N TYR A 211 -42.72 7.36 -13.71
CA TYR A 211 -43.57 8.14 -14.61
C TYR A 211 -43.00 8.24 -16.04
N PHE A 212 -41.72 8.55 -16.16
CA PHE A 212 -41.06 8.79 -17.45
C PHE A 212 -40.93 7.52 -18.28
N ALA A 213 -40.70 6.36 -17.63
CA ALA A 213 -40.55 5.06 -18.29
C ALA A 213 -41.75 4.67 -19.16
N VAL A 214 -42.92 5.23 -18.88
CA VAL A 214 -44.18 4.95 -19.59
C VAL A 214 -44.71 6.16 -20.35
N SER A 215 -44.56 7.37 -19.80
CA SER A 215 -45.11 8.59 -20.42
C SER A 215 -44.24 9.21 -21.52
N TYR A 216 -42.92 8.98 -21.51
CA TYR A 216 -41.94 9.56 -22.45
C TYR A 216 -42.01 11.09 -22.66
N LYS A 217 -42.59 11.85 -21.72
CA LYS A 217 -42.73 13.31 -21.84
C LYS A 217 -41.42 14.02 -21.49
N LEU A 218 -40.70 14.51 -22.49
CA LEU A 218 -39.44 15.23 -22.29
C LEU A 218 -39.60 16.63 -21.67
N SER A 219 -40.77 17.27 -21.82
CA SER A 219 -41.04 18.59 -21.25
C SER A 219 -40.96 18.64 -19.73
N THR A 220 -41.25 17.52 -19.05
CA THR A 220 -41.21 17.43 -17.58
C THR A 220 -39.80 17.27 -17.00
N VAL A 221 -38.78 17.04 -17.84
CA VAL A 221 -37.38 16.97 -17.38
C VAL A 221 -36.94 18.32 -16.78
N TYR A 222 -37.36 19.43 -17.37
CA TYR A 222 -37.01 20.76 -16.89
C TYR A 222 -37.58 21.03 -15.49
N VAL A 223 -38.85 20.65 -15.24
CA VAL A 223 -39.49 20.74 -13.92
C VAL A 223 -38.70 19.97 -12.86
N GLN A 224 -38.16 18.81 -13.22
CA GLN A 224 -37.32 18.01 -12.33
C GLN A 224 -35.96 18.63 -12.04
N ILE A 225 -35.36 19.33 -13.02
CA ILE A 225 -34.15 20.13 -12.80
C ILE A 225 -34.45 21.29 -11.82
N CYS A 226 -35.60 21.96 -11.98
CA CYS A 226 -36.03 23.02 -11.06
C CYS A 226 -36.23 22.49 -9.63
N LYS A 227 -36.95 21.37 -9.47
CA LYS A 227 -37.14 20.68 -8.19
C LYS A 227 -35.80 20.32 -7.53
N LEU A 228 -34.87 19.73 -8.30
CA LEU A 228 -33.54 19.34 -7.81
C LEU A 228 -32.74 20.53 -7.28
N VAL A 229 -32.73 21.67 -8.00
CA VAL A 229 -31.96 22.84 -7.56
C VAL A 229 -32.54 23.47 -6.31
N VAL A 230 -33.87 23.51 -6.17
CA VAL A 230 -34.50 24.00 -4.94
C VAL A 230 -34.21 23.07 -3.77
N ASP A 231 -34.26 21.75 -3.98
CA ASP A 231 -33.91 20.78 -2.94
C ASP A 231 -32.43 20.90 -2.53
N LEU A 232 -31.51 21.15 -3.47
CA LEU A 232 -30.09 21.42 -3.18
C LEU A 232 -29.82 22.78 -2.52
N GLN A 233 -30.68 23.78 -2.76
CA GLN A 233 -30.55 25.11 -2.17
C GLN A 233 -30.59 25.06 -0.64
N VAL A 234 -31.36 24.14 -0.05
CA VAL A 234 -31.45 23.95 1.40
C VAL A 234 -30.05 23.72 2.00
N VAL A 235 -29.22 22.93 1.32
CA VAL A 235 -27.82 22.72 1.72
C VAL A 235 -27.02 24.02 1.63
N LEU A 236 -27.14 24.77 0.53
CA LEU A 236 -26.35 25.98 0.29
C LEU A 236 -26.75 27.16 1.19
N LYS A 237 -28.02 27.28 1.57
CA LYS A 237 -28.55 28.37 2.39
C LYS A 237 -28.26 28.19 3.87
N HIS A 238 -28.38 26.97 4.38
CA HIS A 238 -28.28 26.69 5.81
C HIS A 238 -26.89 26.24 6.25
N PHE A 239 -26.06 25.68 5.36
CA PHE A 239 -24.67 25.39 5.71
C PHE A 239 -23.74 26.56 5.42
N PRO A 240 -22.87 26.93 6.37
CA PRO A 240 -21.82 27.89 6.08
C PRO A 240 -20.90 27.37 4.98
N TRP A 241 -20.64 28.19 3.97
CA TRP A 241 -19.76 27.86 2.83
C TRP A 241 -18.37 27.35 3.25
N TRP A 242 -17.82 27.85 4.36
CA TRP A 242 -16.53 27.37 4.91
C TRP A 242 -16.60 25.93 5.44
N SER A 243 -17.74 25.50 5.99
CA SER A 243 -17.95 24.14 6.47
C SER A 243 -18.10 23.14 5.31
N LEU A 244 -18.84 23.55 4.26
CA LEU A 244 -18.94 22.83 3.00
C LEU A 244 -17.57 22.72 2.30
N GLY A 245 -16.78 23.79 2.31
CA GLY A 245 -15.39 23.76 1.84
C GLY A 245 -14.52 22.75 2.60
N GLY A 246 -14.69 22.65 3.91
CA GLY A 246 -14.01 21.64 4.74
C GLY A 246 -14.42 20.20 4.41
N VAL A 247 -15.71 19.94 4.25
CA VAL A 247 -16.23 18.63 3.83
C VAL A 247 -15.75 18.27 2.42
N GLY A 248 -15.84 19.22 1.48
CA GLY A 248 -15.35 19.09 0.13
C GLY A 248 -13.86 18.78 0.08
N TRP A 249 -13.05 19.43 0.92
CA TRP A 249 -11.62 19.14 1.05
C TRP A 249 -11.36 17.71 1.55
N ILE A 250 -12.10 17.23 2.56
CA ILE A 250 -11.98 15.85 3.06
C ILE A 250 -12.36 14.82 1.99
N LEU A 251 -13.46 15.05 1.27
CA LEU A 251 -13.89 14.20 0.16
C LEU A 251 -12.86 14.19 -0.96
N PHE A 252 -12.32 15.35 -1.31
CA PHE A 252 -11.24 15.50 -2.27
C PHE A 252 -9.99 14.72 -1.84
N CYS A 253 -9.55 14.84 -0.58
CA CYS A 253 -8.43 14.05 -0.06
C CYS A 253 -8.71 12.54 -0.16
N ARG A 254 -9.90 12.08 0.22
CA ARG A 254 -10.27 10.65 0.14
C ARG A 254 -10.31 10.13 -1.30
N TRP A 255 -10.84 10.92 -2.22
CA TRP A 255 -10.89 10.60 -3.65
C TRP A 255 -9.47 10.49 -4.22
N ARG A 256 -8.58 11.44 -3.93
CA ARG A 256 -7.17 11.42 -4.35
C ARG A 256 -6.41 10.20 -3.79
N GLU A 257 -6.61 9.88 -2.50
CA GLU A 257 -6.01 8.70 -1.90
C GLU A 257 -6.48 7.39 -2.56
N LYS A 258 -7.77 7.31 -2.94
CA LYS A 258 -8.31 6.14 -3.65
C LYS A 258 -7.67 5.97 -5.03
N LEU A 259 -7.51 7.07 -5.78
CA LEU A 259 -6.83 7.06 -7.07
C LEU A 259 -5.35 6.67 -6.94
N ALA A 260 -4.65 7.23 -5.96
CA ALA A 260 -3.24 6.92 -5.71
C ALA A 260 -3.04 5.43 -5.35
N ALA A 261 -3.87 4.88 -4.47
CA ALA A 261 -3.84 3.46 -4.14
C ALA A 261 -4.20 2.58 -5.35
N GLY A 262 -5.15 3.01 -6.18
CA GLY A 262 -5.50 2.33 -7.43
C GLY A 262 -4.32 2.28 -8.41
N LEU A 263 -3.59 3.39 -8.58
CA LEU A 263 -2.40 3.46 -9.42
C LEU A 263 -1.29 2.52 -8.92
N LEU A 264 -1.03 2.50 -7.61
CA LEU A 264 -0.04 1.60 -7.02
C LEU A 264 -0.40 0.12 -7.20
N ARG A 265 -1.67 -0.25 -7.00
CA ARG A 265 -2.15 -1.61 -7.26
C ARG A 265 -2.09 -1.98 -8.74
N HIS A 266 -2.37 -1.04 -9.63
CA HIS A 266 -2.23 -1.25 -11.06
C HIS A 266 -0.75 -1.47 -11.46
N ASN A 267 0.17 -0.68 -10.90
CA ASN A 267 1.61 -0.88 -11.12
C ASN A 267 2.09 -2.23 -10.56
N GLU A 268 1.60 -2.65 -9.40
CA GLU A 268 1.89 -3.98 -8.85
C GLU A 268 1.36 -5.10 -9.75
N ALA A 269 0.14 -4.96 -10.30
CA ALA A 269 -0.39 -5.93 -11.26
C ALA A 269 0.48 -6.03 -12.53
N ARG A 270 1.04 -4.90 -13.00
CA ARG A 270 2.01 -4.88 -14.11
C ARG A 270 3.32 -5.59 -13.74
N ASN A 271 3.80 -5.41 -12.51
CA ASN A 271 4.97 -6.14 -12.01
C ASN A 271 4.70 -7.65 -11.96
N CYS A 272 3.54 -8.09 -11.45
CA CYS A 272 3.16 -9.51 -11.44
C CYS A 272 3.09 -10.09 -12.86
N GLY A 273 2.54 -9.32 -13.83
CA GLY A 273 2.56 -9.69 -15.23
C GLY A 273 3.98 -9.91 -15.76
N PHE A 274 4.90 -8.99 -15.47
CA PHE A 274 6.31 -9.12 -15.83
C PHE A 274 6.97 -10.33 -15.15
N ILE A 275 6.76 -10.56 -13.86
CA ILE A 275 7.33 -11.69 -13.11
C ILE A 275 6.86 -13.04 -13.69
N LYS A 276 5.61 -13.10 -14.17
CA LYS A 276 5.04 -14.29 -14.81
C LYS A 276 5.73 -14.64 -16.13
N GLU A 277 6.24 -13.64 -16.86
CA GLU A 277 7.03 -13.82 -18.09
C GLU A 277 8.45 -14.35 -17.82
N LEU A 278 8.93 -14.31 -16.57
CA LEU A 278 10.29 -14.71 -16.22
C LEU A 278 10.39 -16.22 -15.93
N PRO A 279 11.52 -16.86 -16.24
CA PRO A 279 11.77 -18.27 -15.94
C PRO A 279 11.86 -18.53 -14.43
N ILE A 280 12.06 -19.80 -14.06
CA ILE A 280 12.14 -20.22 -12.64
C ILE A 280 13.31 -19.55 -11.93
N VAL A 281 14.48 -19.50 -12.58
CA VAL A 281 15.72 -18.93 -12.03
C VAL A 281 15.97 -17.57 -12.67
N ILE A 282 16.11 -16.55 -11.84
CA ILE A 282 16.36 -15.16 -12.26
C ILE A 282 17.59 -14.65 -11.54
N MET A 283 18.48 -13.99 -12.28
CA MET A 283 19.62 -13.27 -11.71
C MET A 283 19.46 -11.77 -11.94
N ILE A 284 19.41 -10.99 -10.86
CA ILE A 284 19.29 -9.54 -10.90
C ILE A 284 20.69 -8.93 -10.78
N CYS A 285 21.12 -8.25 -11.83
CA CYS A 285 22.43 -7.62 -11.91
C CYS A 285 22.34 -6.09 -11.74
N GLY A 286 23.26 -5.54 -10.96
CA GLY A 286 23.42 -4.09 -10.84
C GLY A 286 24.56 -3.68 -9.92
N SER A 287 25.21 -2.57 -10.25
CA SER A 287 26.26 -1.98 -9.40
C SER A 287 25.73 -1.67 -7.99
N MET A 288 26.64 -1.59 -7.02
CA MET A 288 26.27 -1.21 -5.65
C MET A 288 25.45 0.09 -5.65
N GLY A 289 24.36 0.12 -4.88
CA GLY A 289 23.44 1.25 -4.82
C GLY A 289 22.32 1.30 -5.88
N LYS A 290 22.33 0.43 -6.91
CA LYS A 290 21.25 0.38 -7.92
C LYS A 290 19.97 -0.36 -7.50
N LYS A 291 19.77 -0.62 -6.20
CA LYS A 291 18.58 -1.29 -5.64
C LYS A 291 18.35 -2.73 -6.15
N LYS A 292 19.42 -3.49 -6.47
CA LYS A 292 19.31 -4.90 -6.91
C LYS A 292 18.60 -5.81 -5.90
N THR A 293 19.04 -5.78 -4.65
CA THR A 293 18.45 -6.55 -3.55
C THR A 293 17.01 -6.13 -3.33
N THR A 294 16.74 -4.83 -3.35
CA THR A 294 15.39 -4.26 -3.22
C THR A 294 14.45 -4.77 -4.30
N ALA A 295 14.90 -4.83 -5.56
CA ALA A 295 14.10 -5.38 -6.65
C ALA A 295 13.87 -6.88 -6.47
N GLY A 296 14.89 -7.64 -6.06
CA GLY A 296 14.76 -9.06 -5.75
C GLY A 296 13.78 -9.34 -4.62
N THR A 297 13.84 -8.58 -3.53
CA THR A 297 12.87 -8.68 -2.42
C THR A 297 11.46 -8.33 -2.87
N ASP A 298 11.28 -7.27 -3.68
CA ASP A 298 9.97 -6.86 -4.18
C ASP A 298 9.34 -7.95 -5.08
N MET A 299 10.16 -8.54 -5.97
CA MET A 299 9.76 -9.66 -6.83
C MET A 299 9.42 -10.89 -6.00
N ALA A 300 10.20 -11.20 -4.96
CA ALA A 300 9.98 -12.35 -4.10
C ALA A 300 8.64 -12.26 -3.36
N LEU A 301 8.31 -11.08 -2.82
CA LEU A 301 7.01 -10.82 -2.16
C LEU A 301 5.84 -10.97 -3.13
N SER A 302 5.96 -10.45 -4.36
CA SER A 302 4.93 -10.66 -5.38
C SER A 302 4.81 -12.13 -5.75
N GLN A 303 5.93 -12.85 -5.86
CA GLN A 303 5.95 -14.24 -6.26
C GLN A 303 5.25 -15.14 -5.22
N THR A 304 5.40 -14.91 -3.91
CA THR A 304 4.70 -15.72 -2.91
C THR A 304 3.18 -15.56 -3.00
N VAL A 305 2.70 -14.33 -3.21
CA VAL A 305 1.29 -14.05 -3.50
C VAL A 305 0.84 -14.75 -4.79
N MET A 306 1.63 -14.66 -5.86
CA MET A 306 1.31 -15.29 -7.16
C MET A 306 1.21 -16.81 -7.05
N LEU A 307 2.13 -17.46 -6.32
CA LEU A 307 2.09 -18.91 -6.10
C LEU A 307 0.81 -19.32 -5.35
N ARG A 308 0.43 -18.60 -4.28
CA ARG A 308 -0.80 -18.91 -3.55
C ARG A 308 -2.06 -18.63 -4.38
N GLN A 309 -2.07 -17.57 -5.19
CA GLN A 309 -3.19 -17.27 -6.10
C GLN A 309 -3.35 -18.35 -7.20
N GLU A 310 -2.23 -18.81 -7.76
CA GLU A 310 -2.25 -19.91 -8.74
C GLU A 310 -2.70 -21.22 -8.11
N ALA A 311 -2.25 -21.53 -6.89
CA ALA A 311 -2.71 -22.69 -6.13
C ALA A 311 -4.23 -22.65 -5.92
N PHE A 312 -4.76 -21.50 -5.49
CA PHE A 312 -6.20 -21.29 -5.29
C PHE A 312 -7.00 -21.43 -6.58
N SER A 313 -6.55 -20.81 -7.68
CA SER A 313 -7.23 -20.90 -8.98
C SER A 313 -7.29 -22.34 -9.50
N ARG A 314 -6.22 -23.11 -9.32
CA ARG A 314 -6.17 -24.53 -9.71
C ARG A 314 -7.00 -25.41 -8.79
N LEU A 315 -7.02 -25.11 -7.51
CA LEU A 315 -7.87 -25.78 -6.54
C LEU A 315 -9.35 -25.66 -6.93
N GLN A 316 -9.82 -24.44 -7.27
CA GLN A 316 -11.18 -24.21 -7.77
C GLN A 316 -11.49 -25.00 -9.05
N LYS A 317 -10.54 -25.09 -9.99
CA LYS A 317 -10.72 -25.91 -11.20
C LYS A 317 -10.77 -27.40 -10.91
N THR A 318 -10.05 -27.84 -9.88
CA THR A 318 -9.95 -29.25 -9.48
C THR A 318 -11.21 -29.69 -8.73
N ASP A 319 -11.73 -28.82 -7.87
CA ASP A 319 -13.03 -28.95 -7.19
C ASP A 319 -14.16 -29.23 -8.21
N MET A 320 -14.25 -28.41 -9.26
CA MET A 320 -15.26 -28.54 -10.31
C MET A 320 -15.21 -29.84 -11.12
N LYS A 321 -14.13 -30.64 -11.04
CA LYS A 321 -14.07 -31.95 -11.72
C LYS A 321 -15.04 -32.95 -11.09
N PHE A 322 -15.31 -32.82 -9.80
CA PHE A 322 -16.31 -33.62 -9.08
C PHE A 322 -17.22 -32.70 -8.25
N PRO A 323 -18.24 -32.07 -8.88
CA PRO A 323 -19.06 -31.04 -8.22
C PRO A 323 -19.83 -31.53 -7.00
N PHE A 324 -20.15 -32.82 -6.94
CA PHE A 324 -20.92 -33.43 -5.85
C PHE A 324 -20.05 -34.12 -4.80
N PHE A 325 -18.72 -34.05 -4.95
CA PHE A 325 -17.82 -34.58 -3.94
C PHE A 325 -17.81 -33.68 -2.69
N PRO A 326 -17.87 -34.24 -1.47
CA PRO A 326 -17.88 -33.48 -0.23
C PRO A 326 -16.48 -32.93 0.13
N TRP A 327 -16.03 -31.92 -0.61
CA TRP A 327 -14.69 -31.34 -0.49
C TRP A 327 -14.35 -30.84 0.92
N ILE A 328 -15.31 -30.22 1.64
CA ILE A 328 -15.08 -29.73 3.00
C ILE A 328 -14.64 -30.86 3.94
N CYS A 329 -15.24 -32.06 3.83
CA CYS A 329 -14.86 -33.21 4.65
C CYS A 329 -13.42 -33.67 4.33
N PHE A 330 -13.05 -33.61 3.05
CA PHE A 330 -11.69 -33.93 2.62
C PHE A 330 -10.67 -32.89 3.11
N GLU A 331 -11.02 -31.61 3.07
CA GLU A 331 -10.19 -30.51 3.59
C GLU A 331 -9.94 -30.64 5.09
N ASP A 332 -10.98 -30.96 5.88
CA ASP A 332 -10.84 -31.14 7.32
C ASP A 332 -9.99 -32.36 7.68
N ASP A 333 -10.08 -33.44 6.89
CA ASP A 333 -9.20 -34.60 7.03
C ASP A 333 -7.74 -34.25 6.69
N ILE A 334 -7.49 -33.48 5.62
CA ILE A 334 -6.14 -32.98 5.32
C ILE A 334 -5.61 -32.15 6.50
N LYS A 335 -6.40 -31.22 7.05
CA LYS A 335 -5.99 -30.40 8.20
C LYS A 335 -5.64 -31.27 9.40
N ALA A 336 -6.46 -32.25 9.75
CA ALA A 336 -6.17 -33.18 10.85
C ALA A 336 -4.88 -33.98 10.63
N ASN A 337 -4.61 -34.40 9.39
CA ASN A 337 -3.35 -35.07 9.05
C ASN A 337 -2.14 -34.12 9.05
N MET A 338 -2.33 -32.83 8.78
CA MET A 338 -1.29 -31.81 8.95
C MET A 338 -0.99 -31.53 10.43
N GLU A 339 -2.02 -31.40 11.26
CA GLU A 339 -1.89 -31.16 12.70
C GLU A 339 -1.23 -32.32 13.44
N SER A 340 -1.53 -33.57 13.04
CA SER A 340 -0.88 -34.77 13.58
C SER A 340 0.56 -34.98 13.08
N GLY A 341 1.02 -34.19 12.11
CA GLY A 341 2.35 -34.33 11.51
C GLY A 341 2.49 -35.51 10.54
N ARG A 342 1.40 -36.18 10.14
CA ARG A 342 1.42 -37.22 9.10
C ARG A 342 1.65 -36.61 7.71
N VAL A 343 1.07 -35.44 7.45
CA VAL A 343 1.22 -34.67 6.22
C VAL A 343 2.05 -33.42 6.48
N TYR A 344 3.26 -33.38 5.93
CA TYR A 344 4.21 -32.27 6.14
C TYR A 344 4.92 -31.80 4.87
N ASN A 345 4.79 -32.53 3.76
CA ASN A 345 5.33 -32.16 2.45
C ASN A 345 4.49 -32.80 1.31
N LEU A 346 4.74 -32.42 0.05
CA LEU A 346 4.01 -32.93 -1.11
C LEU A 346 4.22 -34.44 -1.32
N ALA A 347 5.36 -34.99 -0.90
CA ALA A 347 5.62 -36.42 -0.94
C ALA A 347 4.75 -37.21 0.06
N SER A 348 4.59 -36.72 1.29
CA SER A 348 3.75 -37.32 2.33
C SER A 348 2.26 -37.30 1.97
N ILE A 349 1.81 -36.29 1.22
CA ILE A 349 0.46 -36.24 0.65
C ILE A 349 0.26 -37.37 -0.35
N LYS A 350 1.25 -37.60 -1.22
CA LYS A 350 1.18 -38.67 -2.22
C LYS A 350 1.10 -40.05 -1.55
N THR A 351 1.89 -40.29 -0.51
CA THR A 351 1.82 -41.56 0.24
C THR A 351 0.48 -41.72 0.94
N TRP A 352 -0.02 -40.67 1.58
CA TRP A 352 -1.33 -40.67 2.26
C TRP A 352 -2.49 -40.96 1.30
N ILE A 353 -2.51 -40.34 0.12
CA ILE A 353 -3.56 -40.60 -0.88
C ILE A 353 -3.43 -42.01 -1.47
N ALA A 354 -2.22 -42.50 -1.72
CA ALA A 354 -2.01 -43.87 -2.19
C ALA A 354 -2.49 -44.91 -1.18
N GLU A 355 -2.32 -44.68 0.12
CA GLU A 355 -2.88 -45.52 1.18
C GLU A 355 -4.41 -45.51 1.18
N LYS A 356 -5.03 -44.34 1.01
CA LYS A 356 -6.48 -44.21 0.86
C LYS A 356 -7.01 -44.93 -0.37
N GLN A 357 -6.30 -44.84 -1.48
CA GLN A 357 -6.66 -45.55 -2.71
C GLN A 357 -6.61 -47.07 -2.48
N LYS A 358 -5.53 -47.60 -1.90
CA LYS A 358 -5.43 -49.03 -1.57
C LYS A 358 -6.56 -49.51 -0.65
N ALA A 359 -6.92 -48.70 0.35
CA ALA A 359 -8.02 -49.01 1.25
C ALA A 359 -9.36 -49.07 0.50
N TYR A 360 -9.57 -48.16 -0.46
CA TYR A 360 -10.76 -48.13 -1.30
C TYR A 360 -10.82 -49.33 -2.24
N ASP A 361 -9.73 -49.65 -2.92
CA ASP A 361 -9.66 -50.80 -3.83
C ASP A 361 -9.86 -52.12 -3.08
N SER A 362 -9.62 -52.16 -1.76
CA SER A 362 -9.86 -53.34 -0.92
C SER A 362 -11.31 -53.43 -0.42
N HIS A 363 -11.91 -52.32 0.05
CA HIS A 363 -13.19 -52.32 0.76
C HIS A 363 -14.38 -51.76 -0.03
N HIS A 364 -14.13 -51.00 -1.11
CA HIS A 364 -15.11 -50.34 -1.97
C HIS A 364 -16.18 -49.54 -1.18
N SER A 365 -15.75 -48.82 -0.14
CA SER A 365 -16.64 -48.11 0.78
C SER A 365 -16.67 -46.60 0.50
N ASP A 366 -17.69 -46.18 -0.25
CA ASP A 366 -18.00 -44.78 -0.56
C ASP A 366 -18.27 -43.95 0.71
N LYS A 367 -18.99 -44.54 1.67
CA LYS A 367 -19.43 -43.83 2.90
C LYS A 367 -18.26 -43.40 3.78
N VAL A 368 -17.23 -44.24 3.88
CA VAL A 368 -16.10 -44.02 4.80
C VAL A 368 -14.94 -43.34 4.10
N ILE A 369 -14.57 -43.81 2.90
CA ILE A 369 -13.32 -43.38 2.25
C ILE A 369 -13.53 -42.18 1.35
N LEU A 370 -14.69 -42.10 0.68
CA LEU A 370 -15.10 -40.97 -0.15
C LEU A 370 -16.14 -40.08 0.55
N TYR A 371 -16.21 -40.15 1.88
CA TYR A 371 -17.05 -39.30 2.74
C TYR A 371 -18.54 -39.26 2.36
N GLY A 372 -19.08 -40.37 1.84
CA GLY A 372 -20.48 -40.44 1.41
C GLY A 372 -20.74 -40.06 -0.05
N TYR A 373 -19.70 -39.85 -0.85
CA TYR A 373 -19.84 -39.64 -2.30
C TYR A 373 -20.40 -40.89 -3.00
N GLU A 374 -21.54 -40.75 -3.69
CA GLU A 374 -22.20 -41.85 -4.40
C GLU A 374 -21.50 -42.17 -5.73
N SER A 375 -20.46 -43.02 -5.69
CA SER A 375 -19.63 -43.34 -6.85
C SER A 375 -20.42 -43.95 -8.02
N LYS A 376 -21.46 -44.73 -7.72
CA LYS A 376 -22.34 -45.36 -8.73
C LYS A 376 -23.19 -44.37 -9.52
N LYS A 377 -23.54 -43.23 -8.90
CA LYS A 377 -24.42 -42.23 -9.49
C LYS A 377 -23.64 -41.16 -10.25
N TYR A 378 -22.54 -40.71 -9.67
CA TYR A 378 -21.75 -39.59 -10.21
C TYR A 378 -20.48 -40.02 -10.95
N GLY A 379 -20.06 -41.28 -10.80
CA GLY A 379 -18.87 -41.83 -11.44
C GLY A 379 -17.57 -41.51 -10.69
N LEU A 380 -16.53 -42.30 -10.97
CA LEU A 380 -15.19 -42.17 -10.38
C LEU A 380 -14.14 -41.58 -11.33
N TYR A 381 -14.55 -41.32 -12.58
CA TYR A 381 -13.66 -40.84 -13.63
C TYR A 381 -14.16 -39.51 -14.16
N TYR A 382 -13.23 -38.58 -14.33
CA TYR A 382 -13.46 -37.32 -15.01
C TYR A 382 -12.72 -37.36 -16.35
N ASP A 383 -13.40 -36.99 -17.42
CA ASP A 383 -12.83 -36.95 -18.78
C ASP A 383 -12.90 -35.51 -19.30
N ASP A 384 -11.74 -34.91 -19.57
CA ASP A 384 -11.63 -33.58 -20.18
C ASP A 384 -11.40 -33.62 -21.70
N CYS A 385 -11.61 -34.78 -22.32
CA CYS A 385 -11.30 -35.11 -23.72
C CYS A 385 -9.80 -35.11 -24.08
N LEU A 386 -8.91 -34.79 -23.14
CA LEU A 386 -7.45 -34.90 -23.31
C LEU A 386 -6.90 -36.07 -22.49
N LYS A 387 -7.41 -36.25 -21.28
CA LYS A 387 -7.07 -37.32 -20.36
C LYS A 387 -8.29 -37.70 -19.51
N ARG A 388 -8.41 -39.00 -19.29
CA ARG A 388 -9.31 -39.55 -18.29
C ARG A 388 -8.57 -39.63 -16.95
N GLN A 389 -9.07 -38.95 -15.93
CA GLN A 389 -8.48 -38.91 -14.59
C GLN A 389 -9.34 -39.69 -13.60
N TYR A 390 -8.68 -40.47 -12.75
CA TYR A 390 -9.35 -41.16 -11.65
C TYR A 390 -9.52 -40.23 -10.43
N ILE A 391 -10.58 -40.43 -9.64
CA ILE A 391 -10.89 -39.57 -8.48
C ILE A 391 -9.70 -39.40 -7.53
N PHE A 392 -8.95 -40.46 -7.22
CA PHE A 392 -7.81 -40.36 -6.30
C PHE A 392 -6.63 -39.56 -6.86
N GLU A 393 -6.43 -39.53 -8.19
CA GLU A 393 -5.44 -38.63 -8.81
C GLU A 393 -5.85 -37.17 -8.68
N VAL A 394 -7.15 -36.91 -8.78
CA VAL A 394 -7.73 -35.57 -8.58
C VAL A 394 -7.64 -35.17 -7.10
N LEU A 395 -7.88 -36.09 -6.17
CA LEU A 395 -7.69 -35.88 -4.73
C LEU A 395 -6.21 -35.61 -4.39
N GLU A 396 -5.25 -36.33 -4.97
CA GLU A 396 -3.81 -36.05 -4.81
C GLU A 396 -3.47 -34.64 -5.27
N THR A 397 -3.97 -34.26 -6.45
CA THR A 397 -3.75 -32.93 -7.02
C THR A 397 -4.36 -31.85 -6.12
N TYR A 398 -5.61 -32.04 -5.69
CA TYR A 398 -6.31 -31.13 -4.80
C TYR A 398 -5.58 -30.96 -3.47
N ALA A 399 -5.18 -32.07 -2.83
CA ALA A 399 -4.51 -32.05 -1.53
C ALA A 399 -3.16 -31.30 -1.58
N LYS A 400 -2.38 -31.50 -2.65
CA LYS A 400 -1.12 -30.74 -2.86
C LYS A 400 -1.38 -29.25 -3.02
N LEU A 401 -2.38 -28.85 -3.80
CA LEU A 401 -2.75 -27.44 -4.00
C LEU A 401 -3.28 -26.82 -2.70
N TYR A 402 -4.10 -27.56 -1.96
CA TYR A 402 -4.63 -27.16 -0.65
C TYR A 402 -3.49 -26.90 0.34
N PHE A 403 -2.52 -27.82 0.42
CA PHE A 403 -1.36 -27.69 1.28
C PHE A 403 -0.56 -26.42 0.98
N ILE A 404 -0.23 -26.16 -0.29
CA ILE A 404 0.51 -24.96 -0.72
C ILE A 404 -0.26 -23.67 -0.39
N TYR A 405 -1.58 -23.69 -0.53
CA TYR A 405 -2.43 -22.52 -0.29
C TYR A 405 -2.62 -22.21 1.21
N VAL A 406 -2.87 -23.24 2.02
CA VAL A 406 -3.23 -23.08 3.44
C VAL A 406 -2.02 -22.86 4.32
N ILE A 407 -0.85 -23.42 3.98
CA ILE A 407 0.34 -23.41 4.84
C ILE A 407 0.62 -22.04 5.46
N GLU A 408 0.62 -21.98 6.78
CA GLU A 408 0.83 -20.73 7.50
C GLU A 408 2.30 -20.32 7.56
N SER A 409 3.23 -21.22 7.24
CA SER A 409 4.64 -20.84 7.14
C SER A 409 4.89 -19.86 5.98
N SER A 410 6.03 -19.19 6.04
CA SER A 410 6.50 -18.35 4.94
C SER A 410 6.82 -19.23 3.74
N LEU A 411 6.47 -18.77 2.53
CA LEU A 411 6.93 -19.43 1.29
C LEU A 411 8.33 -18.95 0.88
N LEU A 412 8.86 -17.91 1.53
CA LEU A 412 10.21 -17.41 1.33
C LEU A 412 11.23 -18.22 2.15
N VAL A 413 12.30 -18.61 1.48
CA VAL A 413 13.54 -19.12 2.06
C VAL A 413 14.69 -18.24 1.59
N ALA A 414 15.40 -17.58 2.51
CA ALA A 414 16.39 -16.56 2.14
C ALA A 414 17.60 -16.53 3.08
N ASN A 415 18.75 -16.08 2.56
CA ASN A 415 19.95 -15.84 3.37
C ASN A 415 19.94 -14.48 4.10
N TYR A 416 18.83 -13.75 4.01
CA TYR A 416 18.55 -12.53 4.75
C TYR A 416 17.07 -12.48 5.12
N SER A 417 16.73 -11.69 6.14
CA SER A 417 15.36 -11.62 6.66
C SER A 417 14.44 -10.82 5.72
N ILE A 418 13.30 -11.42 5.35
CA ILE A 418 12.23 -10.79 4.58
C ILE A 418 10.90 -10.99 5.32
N ARG A 419 10.13 -9.92 5.52
CA ARG A 419 8.83 -9.95 6.20
C ARG A 419 7.65 -10.08 5.21
N GLU A 420 6.81 -11.08 5.44
CA GLU A 420 5.51 -11.27 4.79
C GLU A 420 4.36 -10.77 5.71
N ASP A 421 3.33 -10.17 5.11
CA ASP A 421 2.23 -9.50 5.83
C ASP A 421 0.85 -10.02 5.37
N ASP A 422 0.76 -11.23 4.81
CA ASP A 422 -0.52 -11.78 4.34
C ASP A 422 -1.35 -12.38 5.48
N ILE A 423 -2.67 -12.26 5.35
CA ILE A 423 -3.62 -12.59 6.43
C ILE A 423 -4.53 -13.73 5.97
N LEU A 424 -4.58 -14.81 6.76
CA LEU A 424 -5.54 -15.90 6.62
C LEU A 424 -6.85 -15.52 7.33
N LEU A 425 -7.94 -15.48 6.58
CA LEU A 425 -9.30 -15.21 7.02
C LEU A 425 -10.03 -16.54 7.14
N ASN A 426 -10.38 -16.94 8.35
CA ASN A 426 -11.07 -18.21 8.61
C ASN A 426 -12.39 -17.95 9.34
N ALA A 427 -13.49 -18.52 8.82
CA ALA A 427 -14.83 -18.46 9.41
C ALA A 427 -15.36 -19.85 9.83
N GLY A 428 -14.49 -20.87 9.89
CA GLY A 428 -14.82 -22.26 10.22
C GLY A 428 -14.92 -23.21 9.00
N ASN A 429 -14.93 -22.67 7.78
CA ASN A 429 -15.03 -23.44 6.53
C ASN A 429 -13.71 -23.33 5.72
N PHE A 430 -13.82 -23.17 4.40
CA PHE A 430 -12.66 -22.89 3.53
C PHE A 430 -11.98 -21.58 3.94
N PRO A 431 -10.67 -21.59 4.25
CA PRO A 431 -9.94 -20.39 4.64
C PRO A 431 -9.64 -19.51 3.42
N LEU A 432 -9.79 -18.19 3.52
CA LEU A 432 -9.44 -17.25 2.44
C LEU A 432 -8.20 -16.43 2.82
N ARG A 433 -7.43 -15.93 1.85
CA ARG A 433 -6.26 -15.06 2.13
C ARG A 433 -6.41 -13.66 1.56
N SER A 434 -5.93 -12.67 2.31
CA SER A 434 -5.81 -11.28 1.87
C SER A 434 -4.35 -10.94 1.52
N TYR A 435 -4.14 -10.49 0.27
CA TYR A 435 -2.82 -10.20 -0.30
C TYR A 435 -2.57 -8.70 -0.56
N ASP A 436 -3.33 -7.80 0.05
CA ASP A 436 -3.17 -6.36 -0.22
C ASP A 436 -1.85 -5.84 0.36
N PHE A 437 -0.94 -5.39 -0.52
CA PHE A 437 0.29 -4.72 -0.11
C PHE A 437 0.07 -3.29 0.38
N PHE A 438 -1.11 -2.69 0.14
CA PHE A 438 -1.42 -1.30 0.44
C PHE A 438 -2.57 -1.12 1.46
N PRO A 439 -2.58 -1.84 2.61
CA PRO A 439 -3.66 -1.72 3.58
C PRO A 439 -3.63 -0.36 4.30
N LYS A 440 -4.78 0.11 4.79
CA LYS A 440 -4.87 1.35 5.59
C LYS A 440 -4.25 1.21 6.98
N LYS A 441 -4.23 0.00 7.53
CA LYS A 441 -3.69 -0.33 8.85
C LYS A 441 -2.57 -1.37 8.72
N PRO A 442 -1.63 -1.43 9.67
CA PRO A 442 -0.70 -2.54 9.76
C PRO A 442 -1.39 -3.89 9.87
N ALA A 443 -0.75 -4.90 9.29
CA ALA A 443 -1.13 -6.29 9.52
C ALA A 443 -0.97 -6.59 11.01
N ALA A 444 -1.92 -7.32 11.58
CA ALA A 444 -1.88 -7.71 12.99
C ALA A 444 -0.87 -8.85 13.24
N GLN A 445 -0.60 -9.64 12.21
CA GLN A 445 0.33 -10.77 12.22
C GLN A 445 1.24 -10.63 11.01
N SER A 446 2.55 -10.70 11.25
CA SER A 446 3.59 -10.70 10.22
C SER A 446 4.48 -11.91 10.43
N ARG A 447 5.03 -12.44 9.33
CA ARG A 447 5.89 -13.62 9.31
C ARG A 447 7.21 -13.26 8.66
N TYR A 448 8.26 -14.03 8.95
CA TYR A 448 9.56 -13.84 8.35
C TYR A 448 9.94 -15.04 7.48
N ALA A 449 10.78 -14.79 6.48
CA ALA A 449 11.38 -15.81 5.64
C ALA A 449 12.12 -16.85 6.49
N HIS A 450 12.09 -18.10 6.03
CA HIS A 450 12.91 -19.16 6.62
C HIS A 450 14.38 -18.92 6.28
N ILE A 451 15.25 -19.23 7.23
CA ILE A 451 16.70 -19.15 7.02
C ILE A 451 17.09 -20.15 5.92
N LEU A 452 17.75 -19.67 4.88
CA LEU A 452 18.27 -20.50 3.82
C LEU A 452 19.45 -21.33 4.33
N ASP A 453 19.21 -22.63 4.46
CA ASP A 453 20.26 -23.63 4.60
C ASP A 453 20.66 -24.14 3.20
N PHE A 454 21.87 -23.78 2.76
CA PHE A 454 22.37 -24.15 1.44
C PHE A 454 22.51 -25.66 1.25
N ASP A 455 22.69 -26.45 2.33
CA ASP A 455 22.76 -27.91 2.22
C ASP A 455 21.42 -28.52 1.79
N VAL A 456 20.30 -27.82 1.96
CA VAL A 456 19.00 -28.28 1.44
C VAL A 456 18.94 -28.20 -0.08
N LEU A 457 19.66 -27.25 -0.69
CA LEU A 457 19.69 -27.02 -2.13
C LEU A 457 20.80 -27.82 -2.86
N ARG A 458 21.84 -28.26 -2.15
CA ARG A 458 22.92 -29.07 -2.73
C ARG A 458 22.40 -30.48 -3.02
N LEU A 459 22.68 -31.09 -4.16
CA LEU A 459 22.29 -32.50 -4.43
C LEU A 459 23.44 -33.48 -4.14
N GLY A 460 24.68 -33.00 -4.18
CA GLY A 460 25.88 -33.79 -3.94
C GLY A 460 26.30 -33.75 -2.47
N LYS A 461 27.60 -33.52 -2.25
CA LYS A 461 28.14 -33.46 -0.89
C LYS A 461 27.61 -32.24 -0.11
N LYS A 462 27.50 -32.40 1.21
CA LYS A 462 26.96 -31.42 2.16
C LYS A 462 28.08 -30.86 3.02
N VAL A 463 27.98 -29.59 3.41
CA VAL A 463 28.97 -28.99 4.33
C VAL A 463 28.80 -29.55 5.73
N ILE A 464 27.56 -29.68 6.20
CA ILE A 464 27.23 -30.34 7.45
C ILE A 464 27.03 -31.83 7.20
N THR A 465 27.79 -32.66 7.92
CA THR A 465 27.64 -34.12 7.85
C THR A 465 26.28 -34.53 8.41
N ASN A 466 25.49 -35.29 7.63
CA ASN A 466 24.15 -35.77 8.00
C ASN A 466 23.18 -34.68 8.46
N ASN A 467 23.11 -33.56 7.73
CA ASN A 467 22.12 -32.52 8.01
C ASN A 467 20.68 -33.07 7.94
N PRO A 468 19.88 -32.98 9.03
CA PRO A 468 18.51 -33.51 9.06
C PRO A 468 17.56 -32.81 8.09
N LYS A 469 17.89 -31.61 7.62
CA LYS A 469 17.07 -30.84 6.68
C LYS A 469 17.39 -31.14 5.21
N ALA A 470 18.43 -31.91 4.92
CA ALA A 470 18.85 -32.17 3.55
C ALA A 470 17.70 -32.82 2.74
N GLY A 471 17.39 -32.25 1.57
CA GLY A 471 16.32 -32.76 0.69
C GLY A 471 14.89 -32.42 1.10
N SER A 472 14.69 -31.60 2.13
CA SER A 472 13.35 -31.23 2.63
C SER A 472 12.62 -30.15 1.82
N PHE A 473 13.33 -29.34 1.02
CA PHE A 473 12.72 -28.24 0.26
C PHE A 473 12.11 -28.73 -1.06
N GLU A 474 10.80 -28.58 -1.19
CA GLU A 474 10.04 -29.01 -2.37
C GLU A 474 9.45 -27.85 -3.18
N PHE A 475 8.92 -26.81 -2.53
CA PHE A 475 8.26 -25.68 -3.19
C PHE A 475 8.47 -24.37 -2.40
N GLY A 476 8.28 -23.24 -3.08
CA GLY A 476 8.43 -21.90 -2.50
C GLY A 476 9.35 -20.99 -3.31
N VAL A 477 9.79 -19.91 -2.70
CA VAL A 477 10.64 -18.89 -3.33
C VAL A 477 11.96 -18.81 -2.59
N VAL A 478 13.04 -19.15 -3.28
CA VAL A 478 14.41 -19.05 -2.77
C VAL A 478 14.97 -17.68 -3.15
N VAL A 479 15.47 -16.92 -2.18
CA VAL A 479 16.06 -15.61 -2.40
C VAL A 479 17.50 -15.59 -1.88
N ILE A 480 18.46 -15.38 -2.77
CA ILE A 480 19.89 -15.38 -2.43
C ILE A 480 20.49 -14.03 -2.79
N THR A 481 20.96 -13.30 -1.78
CA THR A 481 21.80 -12.12 -2.02
C THR A 481 23.26 -12.49 -2.12
N GLU A 482 23.97 -11.85 -3.04
CA GLU A 482 25.41 -11.99 -3.29
C GLU A 482 25.83 -13.44 -3.57
N VAL A 483 25.09 -14.10 -4.48
CA VAL A 483 25.29 -15.52 -4.80
C VAL A 483 26.72 -15.84 -5.27
N GLY A 484 27.40 -14.89 -5.92
CA GLY A 484 28.78 -15.04 -6.36
C GLY A 484 29.78 -15.15 -5.20
N LYS A 485 29.49 -14.62 -4.01
CA LYS A 485 30.36 -14.82 -2.84
C LYS A 485 30.28 -16.25 -2.29
N GLU A 486 29.11 -16.88 -2.38
CA GLU A 486 28.90 -18.28 -1.99
C GLU A 486 29.48 -19.25 -3.03
N ARG A 487 29.25 -18.94 -4.32
CA ARG A 487 29.60 -19.83 -5.43
C ARG A 487 31.03 -19.64 -5.95
N LYS A 488 31.61 -18.46 -5.79
CA LYS A 488 32.90 -18.02 -6.35
C LYS A 488 32.93 -18.04 -7.88
N ASN A 489 33.87 -17.31 -8.46
CA ASN A 489 34.09 -17.33 -9.91
C ASN A 489 34.96 -18.53 -10.32
N ASN A 490 34.91 -18.92 -11.59
CA ASN A 490 35.73 -20.01 -12.14
C ASN A 490 37.23 -19.80 -11.92
N LEU A 491 37.70 -18.56 -11.95
CA LEU A 491 39.10 -18.19 -11.66
C LEU A 491 39.49 -18.44 -10.20
N GLU A 492 38.56 -18.27 -9.25
CA GLU A 492 38.80 -18.53 -7.83
C GLU A 492 38.65 -20.02 -7.48
N LEU A 493 38.05 -20.79 -8.40
CA LEU A 493 37.80 -22.22 -8.26
C LEU A 493 38.82 -23.09 -9.01
N THR A 494 39.90 -22.53 -9.58
CA THR A 494 40.94 -23.29 -10.29
C THR A 494 41.60 -24.33 -9.40
N ASP A 495 41.85 -24.00 -8.14
CA ASP A 495 42.57 -24.88 -7.20
C ASP A 495 41.68 -25.98 -6.60
N VAL A 496 40.36 -25.87 -6.79
CA VAL A 496 39.38 -26.79 -6.22
C VAL A 496 39.09 -27.94 -7.19
N LYS A 497 39.31 -29.18 -6.75
CA LYS A 497 39.04 -30.40 -7.55
C LYS A 497 37.66 -30.98 -7.26
N GLY A 498 36.91 -31.38 -8.30
CA GLY A 498 35.59 -32.02 -8.14
C GLY A 498 35.63 -33.38 -7.40
N LYS A 499 36.77 -34.09 -7.42
CA LYS A 499 36.95 -35.35 -6.70
C LYS A 499 37.46 -35.19 -5.26
N ALA A 500 37.56 -33.97 -4.74
CA ALA A 500 38.03 -33.75 -3.37
C ALA A 500 37.15 -34.46 -2.34
N LYS A 501 37.76 -34.89 -1.22
CA LYS A 501 37.04 -35.55 -0.11
C LYS A 501 36.09 -34.57 0.58
N GLU A 502 36.53 -33.34 0.80
CA GLU A 502 35.73 -32.28 1.40
C GLU A 502 34.71 -31.70 0.43
N THR A 503 33.62 -31.16 0.98
CA THR A 503 32.55 -30.52 0.22
C THR A 503 33.03 -29.21 -0.39
N ASN A 504 32.75 -29.02 -1.68
CA ASN A 504 33.14 -27.84 -2.43
C ASN A 504 32.13 -27.52 -3.53
N GLN A 505 32.27 -26.34 -4.12
CA GLN A 505 31.35 -25.80 -5.12
C GLN A 505 31.28 -26.64 -6.42
N LYS A 506 32.26 -27.52 -6.68
CA LYS A 506 32.25 -28.42 -7.86
C LYS A 506 31.62 -29.79 -7.57
N ASN A 507 31.55 -30.23 -6.31
CA ASN A 507 31.06 -31.56 -5.92
C ASN A 507 29.74 -31.54 -5.14
N ASP A 508 29.19 -30.35 -4.89
CA ASP A 508 27.91 -30.15 -4.21
C ASP A 508 26.68 -30.23 -5.12
N LEU A 509 26.89 -30.25 -6.44
CA LEU A 509 25.85 -30.34 -7.48
C LEU A 509 24.73 -29.29 -7.36
N PHE A 510 25.02 -28.12 -6.78
CA PHE A 510 24.04 -27.04 -6.65
C PHE A 510 23.52 -26.53 -8.01
N ASN A 511 24.39 -26.42 -9.01
CA ASN A 511 23.99 -26.01 -10.37
C ASN A 511 23.04 -27.04 -11.01
N VAL A 512 23.19 -28.33 -10.69
CA VAL A 512 22.27 -29.39 -11.16
C VAL A 512 20.92 -29.26 -10.47
N TRP A 513 20.89 -28.90 -9.18
CA TRP A 513 19.65 -28.61 -8.48
C TRP A 513 18.87 -27.48 -9.17
N LEU A 514 19.53 -26.37 -9.53
CA LEU A 514 18.89 -25.27 -10.26
C LEU A 514 18.26 -25.72 -11.58
N LYS A 515 18.92 -26.64 -12.32
CA LYS A 515 18.40 -27.24 -13.56
C LYS A 515 17.15 -28.10 -13.32
N MET A 516 17.13 -28.85 -12.22
CA MET A 516 16.12 -29.89 -11.96
C MET A 516 14.98 -29.44 -11.02
N CYS A 517 15.13 -28.31 -10.33
CA CYS A 517 14.23 -27.86 -9.26
C CYS A 517 12.76 -27.75 -9.69
N ARG A 518 12.50 -27.51 -10.99
CA ARG A 518 11.15 -27.55 -11.59
C ARG A 518 10.41 -28.86 -11.29
N HIS A 519 11.09 -29.99 -11.39
CA HIS A 519 10.46 -31.32 -11.32
C HIS A 519 9.99 -31.68 -9.91
N ALA A 520 10.68 -31.18 -8.88
CA ALA A 520 10.30 -31.40 -7.49
C ALA A 520 8.99 -30.69 -7.11
N ALA A 521 8.72 -29.53 -7.73
CA ALA A 521 7.67 -28.60 -7.31
C ALA A 521 6.46 -28.53 -8.26
N THR A 522 6.36 -29.43 -9.24
CA THR A 522 5.30 -29.34 -10.25
C THR A 522 4.00 -30.01 -9.78
N VAL A 523 2.93 -29.23 -9.65
CA VAL A 523 1.59 -29.71 -9.34
C VAL A 523 0.64 -29.22 -10.44
N ASP A 524 -0.13 -30.13 -11.04
CA ASP A 524 -1.06 -29.81 -12.14
C ASP A 524 -0.37 -29.05 -13.30
N ASN A 525 0.81 -29.51 -13.72
CA ASN A 525 1.65 -28.91 -14.76
C ASN A 525 2.14 -27.47 -14.47
N TYR A 526 2.06 -27.00 -13.23
CA TYR A 526 2.60 -25.71 -12.82
C TYR A 526 3.73 -25.87 -11.77
N PRO A 527 4.91 -25.26 -11.98
CA PRO A 527 6.00 -25.32 -11.01
C PRO A 527 5.81 -24.29 -9.88
N PHE A 528 5.61 -24.77 -8.66
CA PHE A 528 5.48 -23.94 -7.46
C PHE A 528 6.85 -23.54 -6.86
N ILE A 529 7.82 -23.23 -7.73
CA ILE A 529 9.18 -22.86 -7.31
C ILE A 529 9.70 -21.66 -8.10
N LYS A 530 10.39 -20.76 -7.39
CA LYS A 530 11.10 -19.64 -8.00
C LYS A 530 12.42 -19.43 -7.27
N VAL A 531 13.49 -19.12 -8.01
CA VAL A 531 14.79 -18.80 -7.46
C VAL A 531 15.19 -17.41 -7.95
N ILE A 532 15.38 -16.49 -7.01
CA ILE A 532 15.77 -15.10 -7.28
C ILE A 532 17.13 -14.88 -6.65
N THR A 533 18.13 -14.59 -7.47
CA THR A 533 19.48 -14.27 -7.01
C THR A 533 19.84 -12.84 -7.38
N ASP A 534 20.70 -12.21 -6.59
CA ASP A 534 21.28 -10.92 -6.96
C ASP A 534 22.81 -10.99 -7.04
N GLU A 535 23.37 -10.18 -7.95
CA GLU A 535 24.82 -10.05 -8.14
C GLU A 535 25.20 -8.66 -8.70
N GLN A 536 26.45 -8.26 -8.53
CA GLN A 536 26.97 -7.01 -9.10
C GLN A 536 27.18 -7.10 -10.62
N ARG A 537 27.71 -8.23 -11.08
CA ARG A 537 27.99 -8.51 -12.49
C ARG A 537 27.53 -9.92 -12.79
N ALA A 538 26.87 -10.11 -13.93
CA ALA A 538 26.53 -11.46 -14.39
C ALA A 538 27.79 -12.34 -14.50
N GLU A 539 28.95 -11.72 -14.71
CA GLU A 539 30.20 -12.44 -14.88
C GLU A 539 30.76 -13.14 -13.65
N SER A 540 30.38 -12.66 -12.47
CA SER A 540 30.91 -13.14 -11.20
C SER A 540 30.43 -14.55 -10.87
N TRP A 541 29.27 -14.95 -11.37
CA TRP A 541 28.79 -16.32 -11.28
C TRP A 541 29.19 -17.06 -12.57
N GLY A 542 29.85 -18.21 -12.42
CA GLY A 542 30.46 -18.96 -13.54
C GLY A 542 29.53 -19.20 -14.73
N ALA A 543 30.11 -19.44 -15.92
CA ALA A 543 29.39 -19.51 -17.20
C ALA A 543 28.16 -20.44 -17.18
N ASP A 544 28.31 -21.64 -16.58
CA ASP A 544 27.22 -22.63 -16.43
C ASP A 544 25.97 -22.09 -15.69
N ALA A 545 26.14 -21.08 -14.82
CA ALA A 545 25.03 -20.51 -14.08
C ALA A 545 24.31 -19.38 -14.84
N ARG A 546 25.00 -18.74 -15.81
CA ARG A 546 24.39 -17.73 -16.68
C ARG A 546 23.42 -18.35 -17.66
N ASP A 547 23.77 -19.49 -18.25
CA ASP A 547 22.88 -20.24 -19.17
C ASP A 547 21.56 -20.67 -18.50
N LEU A 548 21.53 -20.69 -17.16
CA LEU A 548 20.38 -21.16 -16.38
C LEU A 548 19.39 -20.07 -15.99
N CYS A 549 19.78 -18.80 -16.07
CA CYS A 549 18.96 -17.71 -15.58
C CYS A 549 18.73 -16.65 -16.66
N ASP A 550 17.54 -16.04 -16.64
CA ASP A 550 17.37 -14.77 -17.32
C ASP A 550 18.08 -13.69 -16.49
N ILE A 551 18.91 -12.90 -17.16
CA ILE A 551 19.70 -11.84 -16.54
C ILE A 551 18.86 -10.56 -16.62
N LEU A 552 18.55 -10.00 -15.44
CA LEU A 552 17.86 -8.73 -15.30
C LEU A 552 18.86 -7.65 -14.89
N THR A 553 19.31 -6.87 -15.86
CA THR A 553 20.24 -5.77 -15.60
C THR A 553 19.49 -4.49 -15.27
N ILE A 554 19.74 -3.93 -14.08
CA ILE A 554 19.20 -2.63 -13.69
C ILE A 554 20.07 -1.53 -14.31
N VAL A 555 19.56 -0.92 -15.37
CA VAL A 555 20.23 0.18 -16.07
C VAL A 555 20.23 1.43 -15.22
N GLY A 556 19.08 1.78 -14.64
CA GLY A 556 18.91 2.97 -13.82
C GLY A 556 17.69 2.94 -12.92
N SER A 557 17.76 3.70 -11.83
CA SER A 557 16.65 3.95 -10.91
C SER A 557 16.17 5.39 -11.08
N GLY A 558 14.89 5.55 -11.38
CA GLY A 558 14.23 6.85 -11.37
C GLY A 558 14.17 7.46 -9.97
N LYS A 559 14.02 8.79 -9.90
CA LYS A 559 13.73 9.52 -8.66
C LYS A 559 12.37 9.07 -8.08
N PRO A 560 12.20 9.11 -6.74
CA PRO A 560 10.91 8.81 -6.13
C PRO A 560 9.85 9.77 -6.66
N LYS A 561 8.71 9.21 -7.06
CA LYS A 561 7.51 9.90 -7.54
C LYS A 561 6.37 9.67 -6.58
N LEU A 562 5.43 10.61 -6.53
CA LEU A 562 4.24 10.48 -5.71
C LEU A 562 3.03 10.15 -6.59
N ALA A 563 2.29 9.10 -6.25
CA ALA A 563 1.07 8.68 -6.95
C ALA A 563 -0.14 9.60 -6.66
N LEU A 564 -0.02 10.52 -5.69
CA LEU A 564 -1.11 11.40 -5.28
C LEU A 564 -1.30 12.55 -6.29
N PRO A 565 -2.44 12.64 -7.00
CA PRO A 565 -2.67 13.72 -7.97
C PRO A 565 -2.75 15.08 -7.25
N PHE A 566 -2.49 16.19 -7.94
CA PHE A 566 -2.57 17.57 -7.41
C PHE A 566 -1.73 17.89 -6.16
N TYR A 567 -0.72 17.07 -5.83
CA TYR A 567 0.10 17.30 -4.63
C TYR A 567 1.30 18.25 -4.86
N THR A 568 1.58 18.62 -6.10
CA THR A 568 2.73 19.47 -6.45
C THR A 568 2.78 20.80 -5.70
N ILE A 569 1.61 21.46 -5.54
CA ILE A 569 1.51 22.73 -4.80
C ILE A 569 1.75 22.51 -3.29
N GLU A 570 1.14 21.45 -2.73
CA GLU A 570 1.30 21.11 -1.31
C GLU A 570 2.76 20.76 -0.99
N ASP A 571 3.42 20.01 -1.87
CA ASP A 571 4.83 19.64 -1.74
C ASP A 571 5.74 20.86 -1.85
N MET A 572 5.47 21.78 -2.77
CA MET A 572 6.21 23.04 -2.88
C MET A 572 6.12 23.86 -1.59
N ILE A 573 4.93 24.01 -1.03
CA ILE A 573 4.72 24.72 0.24
C ILE A 573 5.47 24.03 1.38
N ALA A 574 5.41 22.69 1.44
CA ALA A 574 6.13 21.91 2.45
C ALA A 574 7.66 22.08 2.33
N CYS A 575 8.19 22.03 1.11
CA CYS A 575 9.61 22.23 0.81
C CYS A 575 10.10 23.63 1.19
N ILE A 576 9.35 24.68 0.86
CA ILE A 576 9.66 26.07 1.22
C ILE A 576 9.66 26.22 2.74
N ALA A 577 8.60 25.75 3.41
CA ALA A 577 8.46 25.85 4.86
C ALA A 577 9.61 25.12 5.59
N PHE A 578 9.93 23.90 5.17
CA PHE A 578 11.01 23.10 5.76
C PHE A 578 12.38 23.73 5.52
N SER A 579 12.71 24.10 4.27
CA SER A 579 14.03 24.65 3.94
C SER A 579 14.31 25.97 4.66
N ARG A 580 13.31 26.87 4.70
CA ARG A 580 13.43 28.15 5.41
C ARG A 580 13.56 27.95 6.91
N PHE A 581 12.76 27.05 7.49
CA PHE A 581 12.85 26.73 8.91
C PHE A 581 14.16 26.07 9.29
N MET A 582 14.68 25.13 8.51
CA MET A 582 15.93 24.42 8.83
C MET A 582 17.14 25.37 8.83
N ARG A 583 17.20 26.32 7.90
CA ARG A 583 18.22 27.38 7.90
C ARG A 583 18.17 28.19 9.19
N LEU A 584 16.98 28.67 9.56
CA LEU A 584 16.76 29.41 10.81
C LEU A 584 17.10 28.54 12.03
N TYR A 585 16.65 27.29 12.05
CA TYR A 585 16.81 26.39 13.19
C TYR A 585 18.28 26.07 13.48
N TYR A 586 19.08 25.79 12.45
CA TYR A 586 20.51 25.53 12.65
C TYR A 586 21.31 26.80 13.00
N ASP A 587 20.97 27.96 12.44
CA ASP A 587 21.55 29.24 12.88
C ASP A 587 21.27 29.50 14.36
N PHE A 588 20.04 29.21 14.79
CA PHE A 588 19.65 29.30 16.20
C PHE A 588 20.41 28.29 17.07
N ARG A 589 20.49 27.02 16.65
CA ARG A 589 21.20 25.96 17.40
C ARG A 589 22.70 26.23 17.52
N TYR A 590 23.30 26.90 16.54
CA TYR A 590 24.69 27.34 16.58
C TYR A 590 24.90 28.44 17.62
N ARG A 591 23.99 29.42 17.70
CA ARG A 591 24.13 30.57 18.61
C ARG A 591 23.63 30.27 20.02
N ARG A 592 22.66 29.37 20.18
CA ARG A 592 21.90 29.21 21.42
C ARG A 592 21.61 27.74 21.77
N GLY A 593 21.82 27.39 23.04
CA GLY A 593 21.49 26.09 23.64
C GLY A 593 20.14 26.01 24.35
N ASP A 594 19.43 27.13 24.51
CA ASP A 594 18.13 27.21 25.20
C ASP A 594 16.92 27.04 24.25
N ASN A 595 15.78 26.59 24.80
CA ASN A 595 14.54 26.39 24.03
C ASN A 595 13.71 27.69 24.02
N THR A 596 13.43 28.22 22.83
CA THR A 596 12.68 29.48 22.66
C THR A 596 11.24 29.24 22.19
N LEU A 597 10.32 30.17 22.52
CA LEU A 597 8.91 30.08 22.11
C LEU A 597 8.76 30.11 20.57
N LEU A 598 9.51 30.95 19.89
CA LEU A 598 9.47 31.07 18.43
C LEU A 598 9.87 29.75 17.75
N VAL A 599 11.00 29.16 18.15
CA VAL A 599 11.45 27.88 17.59
C VAL A 599 10.47 26.78 17.97
N TYR A 600 9.93 26.77 19.18
CA TYR A 600 8.93 25.79 19.61
C TYR A 600 7.66 25.83 18.73
N LEU A 601 7.09 27.01 18.46
CA LEU A 601 5.90 27.16 17.63
C LEU A 601 6.18 26.79 16.17
N LEU A 602 7.24 27.35 15.57
CA LEU A 602 7.61 27.05 14.19
C LEU A 602 7.94 25.56 13.99
N LYS A 603 8.70 24.96 14.91
CA LYS A 603 9.03 23.52 14.88
C LYS A 603 7.78 22.65 15.03
N SER A 604 6.79 23.10 15.80
CA SER A 604 5.51 22.39 15.94
C SER A 604 4.72 22.39 14.62
N VAL A 605 4.62 23.53 13.95
CA VAL A 605 3.93 23.66 12.65
C VAL A 605 4.68 22.94 11.55
N VAL A 606 5.98 23.24 11.36
CA VAL A 606 6.81 22.62 10.33
C VAL A 606 6.97 21.12 10.59
N GLY A 607 7.08 20.70 11.84
CA GLY A 607 7.09 19.28 12.21
C GLY A 607 5.80 18.56 11.85
N TRP A 608 4.64 19.22 11.96
CA TRP A 608 3.36 18.66 11.49
C TRP A 608 3.32 18.55 9.96
N ILE A 609 3.73 19.60 9.23
CA ILE A 609 3.82 19.60 7.76
C ILE A 609 4.77 18.49 7.28
N TYR A 610 5.96 18.41 7.87
CA TYR A 610 6.98 17.42 7.54
C TYR A 610 6.46 15.99 7.76
N LYS A 611 5.89 15.69 8.93
CA LYS A 611 5.30 14.38 9.23
C LYS A 611 4.18 14.02 8.27
N ARG A 612 3.35 14.99 7.88
CA ARG A 612 2.30 14.77 6.89
C ARG A 612 2.90 14.44 5.52
N ASN A 613 3.91 15.20 5.08
CA ASN A 613 4.56 14.99 3.80
C ASN A 613 5.24 13.61 3.75
N GLU A 614 6.04 13.30 4.76
CA GLU A 614 6.72 12.02 4.93
C GLU A 614 5.73 10.84 4.90
N ARG A 615 4.59 10.93 5.60
CA ARG A 615 3.54 9.90 5.55
C ARG A 615 2.94 9.71 4.15
N LEU A 616 2.77 10.79 3.39
CA LEU A 616 2.24 10.71 2.03
C LEU A 616 3.27 10.10 1.07
N TYR A 617 4.54 10.50 1.15
CA TYR A 617 5.61 9.89 0.38
C TYR A 617 5.80 8.41 0.74
N ASN A 618 5.83 8.04 2.02
CA ASN A 618 6.00 6.64 2.39
C ASN A 618 4.81 5.77 1.96
N ARG A 619 3.60 6.34 1.89
CA ARG A 619 2.37 5.58 1.55
C ARG A 619 2.07 5.53 0.06
N PHE A 620 2.35 6.61 -0.67
CA PHE A 620 1.99 6.77 -2.07
C PHE A 620 3.21 6.98 -2.99
N GLY A 621 4.41 6.86 -2.44
CA GLY A 621 5.67 6.95 -3.15
C GLY A 621 5.98 5.69 -3.93
N TYR A 622 6.55 5.87 -5.12
CA TYR A 622 7.08 4.78 -5.92
C TYR A 622 8.26 5.26 -6.77
N SER A 623 9.15 4.35 -7.12
CA SER A 623 10.25 4.59 -8.07
C SER A 623 10.14 3.64 -9.26
N VAL A 624 10.63 4.06 -10.42
CA VAL A 624 10.61 3.26 -11.64
C VAL A 624 12.03 2.81 -11.94
N LEU A 625 12.25 1.51 -11.98
CA LEU A 625 13.49 0.90 -12.46
C LEU A 625 13.39 0.65 -13.96
N SER A 626 14.45 1.02 -14.68
CA SER A 626 14.66 0.61 -16.06
C SER A 626 15.44 -0.70 -16.05
N ILE A 627 14.79 -1.79 -16.46
CA ILE A 627 15.38 -3.14 -16.48
C ILE A 627 15.58 -3.55 -17.93
N GLU A 628 16.78 -4.07 -18.20
CA GLU A 628 17.12 -4.77 -19.42
C GLU A 628 17.09 -6.26 -19.14
N LYS A 629 16.20 -6.97 -19.83
CA LYS A 629 16.10 -8.43 -19.78
C LYS A 629 16.93 -9.01 -20.91
N GLU A 630 17.83 -9.91 -20.56
CA GLU A 630 18.62 -10.70 -21.49
C GLU A 630 18.43 -12.18 -21.15
N ARG A 631 18.27 -13.03 -22.17
CA ARG A 631 18.26 -14.48 -21.97
C ARG A 631 19.67 -14.97 -21.65
N GLY A 632 19.77 -16.00 -20.81
CA GLY A 632 21.06 -16.62 -20.45
C GLY A 632 21.92 -17.02 -21.65
N THR A 633 21.29 -17.39 -22.78
CA THR A 633 21.98 -17.79 -24.04
C THR A 633 22.65 -16.64 -24.80
N GLN A 634 22.49 -15.39 -24.36
CA GLN A 634 23.08 -14.20 -24.99
C GLN A 634 22.76 -14.07 -26.50
N ASP A 635 21.51 -14.30 -26.88
CA ASP A 635 21.02 -14.11 -28.27
C ASP A 635 21.13 -12.64 -28.77
N GLY A 636 21.70 -11.73 -27.97
CA GLY A 636 21.86 -10.29 -28.28
C GLY A 636 20.58 -9.45 -28.25
N LYS A 637 19.42 -10.07 -28.01
CA LYS A 637 18.12 -9.39 -27.94
C LYS A 637 17.83 -8.90 -26.53
N ILE A 638 18.09 -7.61 -26.30
CA ILE A 638 17.80 -6.94 -25.02
C ILE A 638 16.38 -6.37 -25.04
N GLU A 639 15.53 -6.85 -24.12
CA GLU A 639 14.20 -6.30 -23.91
C GLU A 639 14.20 -5.24 -22.80
N LYS A 640 13.83 -4.01 -23.14
CA LYS A 640 13.70 -2.92 -22.16
C LYS A 640 12.32 -2.94 -21.51
N LYS A 641 12.27 -3.17 -20.21
CA LYS A 641 11.04 -3.19 -19.40
C LYS A 641 11.13 -2.18 -18.26
N ARG A 642 9.97 -1.74 -17.79
CA ARG A 642 9.86 -0.84 -16.62
C ARG A 642 9.32 -1.65 -15.44
N TYR A 643 9.99 -1.54 -14.30
CA TYR A 643 9.56 -2.18 -13.06
C TYR A 643 9.28 -1.13 -11.99
N TYR A 644 8.20 -1.29 -11.24
CA TYR A 644 7.70 -0.25 -10.34
C TYR A 644 7.92 -0.66 -8.88
N LEU A 645 8.85 0.00 -8.19
CA LEU A 645 9.07 -0.22 -6.77
C LEU A 645 8.17 0.70 -5.95
N ALA A 646 7.21 0.15 -5.21
CA ALA A 646 6.36 0.94 -4.33
C ALA A 646 6.97 1.03 -2.92
N ASP A 647 7.15 2.26 -2.42
CA ASP A 647 7.86 2.49 -1.16
C ASP A 647 7.12 1.84 0.02
N TYR A 648 5.79 1.90 0.01
CA TYR A 648 4.95 1.31 1.05
C TYR A 648 5.01 -0.22 1.11
N LYS A 649 5.21 -0.87 -0.04
CA LYS A 649 5.39 -2.33 -0.12
C LYS A 649 6.74 -2.71 0.47
N ILE A 650 7.80 -1.98 0.12
CA ILE A 650 9.18 -2.40 0.35
C ILE A 650 9.74 -1.88 1.69
N TYR A 651 9.68 -0.57 1.92
CA TYR A 651 10.37 0.11 3.03
C TYR A 651 9.57 0.13 4.34
N ARG A 652 8.68 -0.86 4.50
CA ARG A 652 7.89 -1.02 5.72
C ARG A 652 8.58 -1.98 6.69
N ASP A 653 9.89 -1.85 6.87
CA ASP A 653 10.73 -2.80 7.62
C ASP A 653 10.54 -4.25 7.14
N ARG A 654 10.42 -4.44 5.82
CA ARG A 654 10.31 -5.79 5.25
C ARG A 654 11.65 -6.47 5.09
N PHE A 655 12.69 -5.72 4.80
CA PHE A 655 14.05 -6.21 4.78
C PHE A 655 14.98 -5.06 5.15
N SER A 656 16.19 -5.41 5.58
CA SER A 656 17.25 -4.43 5.84
C SER A 656 18.28 -4.52 4.74
N THR A 657 18.81 -3.38 4.27
CA THR A 657 19.89 -3.38 3.28
C THR A 657 21.25 -3.76 3.87
N ASP A 658 21.36 -3.73 5.19
CA ASP A 658 22.56 -3.99 5.97
C ASP A 658 22.52 -5.37 6.65
N CYS A 659 22.14 -6.42 5.91
CA CYS A 659 22.01 -7.79 6.43
C CYS A 659 23.25 -8.32 7.19
N PHE A 660 24.44 -7.78 6.90
CA PHE A 660 25.71 -8.17 7.51
C PHE A 660 26.22 -7.16 8.56
N SER A 661 25.42 -6.17 8.98
CA SER A 661 25.88 -5.15 9.93
C SER A 661 26.30 -5.74 11.26
N ASP A 662 25.59 -6.75 11.77
CA ASP A 662 25.93 -7.43 13.02
C ASP A 662 27.30 -8.14 12.98
N TYR A 663 27.68 -8.69 11.83
CA TYR A 663 29.02 -9.26 11.64
C TYR A 663 30.12 -8.19 11.79
N PHE A 664 29.92 -7.02 11.16
CA PHE A 664 30.88 -5.91 11.28
C PHE A 664 30.85 -5.26 12.67
N ASN A 665 29.70 -5.22 13.33
CA ASN A 665 29.58 -4.75 14.71
C ASN A 665 30.36 -5.64 15.68
N ASP A 666 30.25 -6.96 15.54
CA ASP A 666 31.02 -7.92 16.34
C ASP A 666 32.54 -7.76 16.10
N LEU A 667 32.96 -7.59 14.85
CA LEU A 667 34.37 -7.32 14.52
C LEU A 667 34.86 -6.00 15.16
N ALA A 668 34.08 -4.93 15.06
CA ALA A 668 34.44 -3.62 15.61
C ALA A 668 34.48 -3.62 17.15
N LEU A 669 33.60 -4.39 17.81
CA LEU A 669 33.61 -4.53 19.27
C LEU A 669 34.87 -5.26 19.77
N LYS A 670 35.39 -6.22 19.00
CA LYS A 670 36.59 -6.98 19.36
C LYS A 670 37.87 -6.15 19.31
N THR A 671 37.96 -5.17 18.40
CA THR A 671 39.20 -4.38 18.23
C THR A 671 39.44 -3.40 19.36
N LYS A 672 38.40 -2.88 20.03
CA LYS A 672 38.49 -1.83 21.07
C LYS A 672 39.22 -0.54 20.63
N VAL A 673 39.39 -0.33 19.33
CA VAL A 673 40.09 0.83 18.74
C VAL A 673 39.07 1.61 17.91
N GLY A 674 38.99 2.91 18.13
CA GLY A 674 38.15 3.82 17.35
C GLY A 674 38.95 4.59 16.30
N LEU A 675 38.26 5.27 15.37
CA LEU A 675 38.90 6.11 14.34
C LEU A 675 39.80 7.21 14.94
N ARG A 676 39.55 7.64 16.19
CA ARG A 676 40.39 8.62 16.90
C ARG A 676 41.80 8.11 17.16
N ASP A 677 41.94 6.80 17.34
CA ASP A 677 43.18 6.14 17.72
C ASP A 677 44.02 5.77 16.50
N TYR A 678 43.48 5.94 15.28
CA TYR A 678 44.19 5.69 14.04
C TYR A 678 45.25 6.76 13.83
N LEU A 679 46.45 6.33 13.38
CA LEU A 679 47.52 7.24 13.01
C LEU A 679 47.04 8.17 11.89
N LYS A 680 47.27 9.48 12.08
CA LYS A 680 47.01 10.50 11.06
C LYS A 680 48.33 10.83 10.37
N TYR A 681 48.26 11.10 9.07
CA TYR A 681 49.39 11.68 8.35
C TYR A 681 49.78 13.02 9.00
N ARG A 682 51.07 13.22 9.22
CA ARG A 682 51.61 14.45 9.84
C ARG A 682 51.53 15.65 8.91
N THR A 683 51.65 15.43 7.60
CA THR A 683 51.63 16.50 6.58
C THR A 683 50.82 16.09 5.35
N SER A 684 50.71 16.97 4.35
CA SER A 684 50.01 16.69 3.09
C SER A 684 50.68 15.59 2.26
N LYS A 685 51.98 15.34 2.45
CA LYS A 685 52.72 14.24 1.82
C LYS A 685 53.05 13.17 2.85
N ALA A 686 52.64 11.93 2.59
CA ALA A 686 52.97 10.80 3.45
C ALA A 686 54.49 10.58 3.50
N SER A 687 55.03 10.41 4.70
CA SER A 687 56.42 9.97 4.87
C SER A 687 56.57 8.48 4.49
N VAL A 688 57.81 8.02 4.26
CA VAL A 688 58.07 6.59 3.96
C VAL A 688 57.57 5.67 5.08
N GLU A 689 57.74 6.08 6.34
CA GLU A 689 57.24 5.33 7.50
C GLU A 689 55.71 5.26 7.53
N GLU A 690 55.04 6.38 7.23
CA GLU A 690 53.58 6.43 7.15
C GLU A 690 53.03 5.60 5.98
N LEU A 691 53.75 5.56 4.84
CA LEU A 691 53.42 4.68 3.72
C LEU A 691 53.55 3.20 4.10
N LYS A 692 54.63 2.83 4.80
CA LYS A 692 54.84 1.46 5.29
C LYS A 692 53.79 1.04 6.33
N ALA A 693 53.35 1.97 7.18
CA ALA A 693 52.31 1.72 8.18
C ALA A 693 50.91 1.42 7.58
N GLN A 694 50.70 1.66 6.28
CA GLN A 694 49.44 1.33 5.60
C GLN A 694 49.20 -0.18 5.45
N ASN A 695 50.25 -1.02 5.53
CA ASN A 695 50.19 -2.44 5.20
C ASN A 695 49.58 -2.72 3.82
N SER A 696 49.81 -1.82 2.85
CA SER A 696 49.26 -1.93 1.50
C SER A 696 50.07 -2.89 0.64
N TYR A 697 49.40 -3.83 -0.06
CA TYR A 697 50.06 -4.73 -1.02
C TYR A 697 50.86 -3.98 -2.09
N PHE A 698 50.37 -2.82 -2.54
CA PHE A 698 51.06 -2.02 -3.55
C PHE A 698 52.35 -1.39 -3.00
N ILE A 699 52.29 -0.78 -1.82
CA ILE A 699 53.47 -0.18 -1.18
C ILE A 699 54.49 -1.26 -0.80
N ASN A 700 54.01 -2.38 -0.24
CA ASN A 700 54.85 -3.52 0.08
C ASN A 700 55.48 -4.12 -1.18
N GLY A 701 54.78 -4.15 -2.33
CA GLY A 701 55.34 -4.57 -3.61
C GLY A 701 56.42 -3.63 -4.14
N LEU A 702 56.25 -2.30 -3.98
CA LEU A 702 57.27 -1.31 -4.36
C LEU A 702 58.56 -1.46 -3.56
N TYR A 703 58.47 -1.72 -2.25
CA TYR A 703 59.64 -1.89 -1.39
C TYR A 703 60.20 -3.33 -1.40
N GLY A 704 59.36 -4.36 -1.55
CA GLY A 704 59.78 -5.76 -1.61
C GLY A 704 60.53 -6.12 -2.91
N ASN A 705 60.15 -5.51 -4.04
CA ASN A 705 60.92 -5.65 -5.29
C ASN A 705 62.24 -4.86 -5.26
N ALA A 706 62.33 -3.80 -4.45
CA ALA A 706 63.56 -3.01 -4.28
C ALA A 706 64.60 -3.70 -3.36
N GLU A 707 64.16 -4.58 -2.45
CA GLU A 707 65.07 -5.38 -1.61
C GLU A 707 65.59 -6.62 -2.35
N ASN A 708 64.77 -7.28 -3.19
CA ASN A 708 65.23 -8.41 -4.01
C ASN A 708 66.20 -8.00 -5.13
N SER A 709 66.07 -6.79 -5.69
CA SER A 709 66.99 -6.29 -6.72
C SER A 709 68.36 -5.84 -6.18
N ARG A 710 68.54 -5.75 -4.86
CA ARG A 710 69.87 -5.55 -4.23
C ARG A 710 70.58 -6.86 -3.88
N GLY A 711 69.89 -8.01 -3.93
CA GLY A 711 70.46 -9.34 -3.66
C GLY A 711 71.18 -9.98 -4.84
N GLU A 712 70.80 -9.63 -6.08
CA GLU A 712 71.38 -10.23 -7.30
C GLU A 712 72.64 -9.50 -7.83
N GLY A 713 73.11 -8.46 -7.14
CA GLY A 713 74.30 -7.67 -7.51
C GLY A 713 75.61 -8.04 -6.81
N ARG A 714 75.65 -9.13 -6.02
CA ARG A 714 76.86 -9.62 -5.32
C ARG A 714 77.02 -11.13 -5.48
N SER A 715 77.12 -11.58 -6.72
CA SER A 715 77.80 -12.83 -7.07
C SER A 715 78.34 -12.72 -8.51
N ALA A 716 79.47 -12.04 -8.65
CA ALA A 716 80.47 -12.24 -9.68
C ALA A 716 81.83 -12.01 -9.03
#